data_AF-A0A850EU61-F1
#
_entry.id   AF-A0A850EU61-F1
#
_cell.length_a   1.000
_cell.length_b   1.000
_cell.length_c   1.000
_cell.angle_alpha   90.00
_cell.angle_beta   90.00
_cell.angle_gamma   90.00
#
_symmetry.space_group_name_H-M   'P 1'
#
loop_
_entity.id
_entity.type
_entity.pdbx_description
1 polymer ?
#
loop_
_entity_poly.entity_id
_entity_poly.type
_entity_poly.pdbx_seq_one_letter_code
_entity_poly.pdbx_strand_id
1 'polypeptide(L)'
;MRLKNVPRSIRIAGRMTVTAAIVVILILWATSKEEIVLSDRVTEAQMLDFEHGSGPIPYIQLIHDKSEEELGYKEEERQIKLNALTYEEASSDADVSEITEDGVRALAWQNDRGTVDWSFQVKAPGWYELHIDYKPLPGDNSSVVRGVMIDGSYPFVESERIELERLWKDAKYPYDRNSNGMQIRPQQVELTGWNNKAVSDYTASSRPLLYYLDAGEHNLRLIGERGAVAISGMSFQTRKPLPAYEQYVTAQPEGAKQEDWYSIQESEQFQRKSSLSIQTDHWSEPYVSPEPKGRTTYNVLGGNRWKNTGEWVEWELEAPADGWYVIDIKDYQNYRSGFKAYRTIQIDGEVPFQEMLQYAFDHHKEFEINSLADKQGEPYKFYLTQGKHTMRMVVDSSKMQPILMSLRDALGQIAEFDRHIRLITGNYSKNAADANVDSTRTWEMKKYDPDVVKKLQAITNRLSQIREYTNFVNESDSDLSQSLKSSISILDNMLLDVNEIPSRINDFSSIQANIGTWLTTLTQQPLLLDYIVLRTPDTKTGLKEPTLLSRVPYTVMDFARSFYLNYDQDGNQDDKSLTIWVGRGRDYVDQLRELVSQDFTPNTGIEVNINLMPNPNMLILGNAAGEVPDVALGVAEALPADYAMRNAVEDLSKYPGFSDVQKRFIPGVARALNYNGGTYGLPEVQNFQLLFYRSDILESLKLKVPDTWEDVFDILPTLQENGMMMNFPKADFSTLFLQNGADPYSSSGQKSTLFSEEGQKAFKLWTEMFTKYNMPIDIPAFFQHFRDGDIPIGISDFNTYVQLQVAAPEITGHWKVAPLPGIAQADGEVARWSPQALTAGMIMEKSDKKDAAWAFLKWWTSDEVQSRYAADMESYYGIEYRWNTANVNAMKSHSWPSDDLKAIREQTRWAKNMPNVPGYYFLGREMDFAWNKTVFDGIPADESLEEASLSLQREMERRQRNFGISGTDLHIPQITKPFEWEDSKP
;
A
#
# COMPACT_ATOMS: atom_id res chain seq x y z
N MET A 1 -10.25 29.70 47.71
CA MET A 1 -9.89 30.74 48.70
C MET A 1 -8.73 31.58 48.14
N ARG A 2 -8.91 32.88 47.88
CA ARG A 2 -7.90 33.74 47.21
C ARG A 2 -6.81 34.21 48.21
N LEU A 3 -5.63 33.59 48.17
CA LEU A 3 -4.43 34.01 48.91
C LEU A 3 -3.82 35.30 48.33
N LYS A 4 -4.31 36.47 48.75
CA LYS A 4 -3.80 37.77 48.29
C LYS A 4 -2.62 38.36 49.10
N ASN A 5 -2.20 37.77 50.22
CA ASN A 5 -1.16 38.34 51.10
C ASN A 5 0.09 37.45 51.33
N VAL A 6 0.58 36.75 50.30
CA VAL A 6 1.84 35.99 50.41
C VAL A 6 2.98 36.74 49.71
N PRO A 7 4.13 37.00 50.38
CA PRO A 7 5.30 37.65 49.80
C PRO A 7 5.76 37.00 48.49
N ARG A 8 6.22 37.82 47.53
CA ARG A 8 6.61 37.37 46.18
C ARG A 8 7.71 36.29 46.22
N SER A 9 8.61 36.36 47.20
CA SER A 9 9.66 35.36 47.46
C SER A 9 9.10 33.98 47.83
N ILE A 10 8.03 33.92 48.63
CA ILE A 10 7.39 32.67 49.05
C ILE A 10 6.56 32.05 47.91
N ARG A 11 5.96 32.87 47.03
CA ARG A 11 5.31 32.38 45.81
C ARG A 11 6.29 31.82 44.78
N ILE A 12 7.49 32.42 44.67
CA ILE A 12 8.54 31.93 43.78
C ILE A 12 9.14 30.64 44.35
N ALA A 13 9.42 30.59 45.66
CA ALA A 13 9.87 29.37 46.33
C ALA A 13 8.84 28.24 46.19
N GLY A 14 7.56 28.49 46.47
CA GLY A 14 6.51 27.47 46.32
C GLY A 14 6.31 26.99 44.88
N ARG A 15 6.47 27.87 43.88
CA ARG A 15 6.46 27.46 42.47
C ARG A 15 7.69 26.62 42.12
N MET A 16 8.88 26.99 42.59
CA MET A 16 10.09 26.21 42.39
C MET A 16 10.01 24.84 43.08
N THR A 17 9.39 24.74 44.27
CA THR A 17 9.19 23.45 44.96
C THR A 17 8.18 22.57 44.25
N VAL A 18 7.09 23.13 43.71
CA VAL A 18 6.12 22.39 42.90
C VAL A 18 6.73 21.96 41.57
N THR A 19 7.50 22.82 40.91
CA THR A 19 8.23 22.44 39.68
C THR A 19 9.29 21.39 39.97
N ALA A 20 10.05 21.50 41.06
CA ALA A 20 11.03 20.48 41.48
C ALA A 20 10.34 19.17 41.85
N ALA A 21 9.18 19.20 42.51
CA ALA A 21 8.39 18.00 42.80
C ALA A 21 7.83 17.37 41.52
N ILE A 22 7.35 18.16 40.55
CA ILE A 22 6.90 17.66 39.24
C ILE A 22 8.07 17.07 38.46
N VAL A 23 9.25 17.70 38.48
CA VAL A 23 10.47 17.17 37.86
C VAL A 23 10.93 15.89 38.55
N VAL A 24 10.89 15.81 39.88
CA VAL A 24 11.22 14.59 40.63
C VAL A 24 10.18 13.50 40.38
N ILE A 25 8.89 13.82 40.26
CA ILE A 25 7.84 12.85 39.90
C ILE A 25 8.02 12.39 38.44
N LEU A 26 8.37 13.29 37.51
CA LEU A 26 8.67 12.94 36.12
C LEU A 26 9.95 12.09 36.02
N ILE A 27 10.97 12.37 36.83
CA ILE A 27 12.19 11.56 36.92
C ILE A 27 11.86 10.21 37.57
N LEU A 28 11.08 10.16 38.65
CA LEU A 28 10.68 8.91 39.31
C LEU A 28 9.76 8.06 38.43
N TRP A 29 8.90 8.67 37.63
CA TRP A 29 8.06 7.99 36.63
C TRP A 29 8.88 7.54 35.42
N ALA A 30 9.85 8.34 34.99
CA ALA A 30 10.81 7.94 33.95
C ALA A 30 11.83 6.88 34.42
N THR A 31 12.00 6.70 35.74
CA THR A 31 12.95 5.73 36.32
C THR A 31 12.27 4.53 36.98
N SER A 32 10.94 4.52 37.14
CA SER A 32 10.18 3.34 37.57
C SER A 32 10.10 2.34 36.42
N LYS A 33 11.09 1.45 36.32
CA LYS A 33 10.95 0.22 35.55
C LYS A 33 9.99 -0.70 36.31
N GLU A 34 8.82 -0.99 35.74
CA GLU A 34 8.08 -2.20 36.15
C GLU A 34 9.02 -3.40 36.00
N GLU A 35 8.98 -4.34 36.95
CA GLU A 35 9.72 -5.58 36.84
C GLU A 35 9.17 -6.35 35.64
N ILE A 36 9.90 -6.29 34.51
CA ILE A 36 9.58 -7.08 33.32
C ILE A 36 9.81 -8.53 33.71
N VAL A 37 8.72 -9.26 33.91
CA VAL A 37 8.76 -10.72 34.08
C VAL A 37 9.06 -11.32 32.72
N LEU A 38 10.34 -11.39 32.35
CA LEU A 38 10.81 -12.17 31.21
C LEU A 38 10.64 -13.66 31.58
N SER A 39 9.67 -14.31 30.97
CA SER A 39 9.33 -15.70 31.19
C SER A 39 9.82 -16.49 29.97
N ASP A 40 10.89 -17.27 30.12
CA ASP A 40 11.36 -18.22 29.09
C ASP A 40 10.43 -19.45 28.96
N ARG A 41 9.17 -19.35 29.40
CA ARG A 41 8.24 -20.50 29.48
C ARG A 41 7.55 -20.81 28.16
N VAL A 42 7.48 -19.86 27.24
CA VAL A 42 6.84 -20.03 25.93
C VAL A 42 7.91 -20.24 24.87
N THR A 43 7.85 -21.38 24.19
CA THR A 43 8.79 -21.80 23.14
C THR A 43 8.27 -21.44 21.75
N GLU A 44 9.17 -21.36 20.77
CA GLU A 44 8.80 -21.20 19.36
C GLU A 44 7.88 -22.33 18.88
N ALA A 45 8.14 -23.57 19.28
CA ALA A 45 7.28 -24.71 18.96
C ALA A 45 5.83 -24.51 19.44
N GLN A 46 5.63 -23.94 20.64
CA GLN A 46 4.28 -23.62 21.14
C GLN A 46 3.60 -22.49 20.34
N MET A 47 4.37 -21.58 19.75
CA MET A 47 3.83 -20.56 18.86
C MET A 47 3.38 -21.20 17.54
N LEU A 48 4.15 -22.15 17.02
CA LEU A 48 3.86 -22.83 15.77
C LEU A 48 2.85 -23.99 15.88
N ASP A 49 2.39 -24.33 17.10
CA ASP A 49 1.37 -25.35 17.37
C ASP A 49 -0.04 -24.83 17.07
N PHE A 50 -0.44 -24.90 15.80
CA PHE A 50 -1.80 -24.64 15.34
C PHE A 50 -2.14 -25.50 14.11
N GLU A 51 -3.42 -25.82 13.93
CA GLU A 51 -3.88 -26.62 12.79
C GLU A 51 -3.80 -25.80 11.49
N HIS A 52 -3.12 -26.36 10.49
CA HIS A 52 -3.13 -25.79 9.14
C HIS A 52 -4.30 -26.38 8.34
N GLY A 53 -4.89 -25.56 7.46
CA GLY A 53 -5.94 -26.00 6.54
C GLY A 53 -5.43 -27.01 5.50
N SER A 54 -6.24 -27.32 4.49
CA SER A 54 -5.89 -28.27 3.41
C SER A 54 -4.84 -27.76 2.40
N GLY A 55 -4.06 -26.72 2.75
CA GLY A 55 -3.04 -26.08 1.91
C GLY A 55 -1.61 -26.52 2.22
N PRO A 56 -0.60 -25.96 1.52
CA PRO A 56 0.80 -26.21 1.81
C PRO A 56 1.16 -25.65 3.20
N ILE A 57 1.97 -26.38 3.96
CA ILE A 57 2.40 -25.90 5.28
C ILE A 57 3.39 -24.73 5.15
N PRO A 58 3.37 -23.75 6.05
CA PRO A 58 4.40 -22.71 6.14
C PRO A 58 5.82 -23.29 6.27
N TYR A 59 6.80 -22.67 5.61
CA TYR A 59 8.18 -23.13 5.58
C TYR A 59 8.76 -23.32 6.99
N ILE A 60 8.52 -22.36 7.89
CA ILE A 60 9.03 -22.45 9.26
C ILE A 60 8.52 -23.68 10.00
N GLN A 61 7.26 -24.09 9.81
CA GLN A 61 6.72 -25.32 10.39
C GLN A 61 7.37 -26.57 9.79
N LEU A 62 7.70 -26.55 8.48
CA LEU A 62 8.38 -27.66 7.82
C LEU A 62 9.80 -27.89 8.37
N ILE A 63 10.53 -26.81 8.72
CA ILE A 63 11.95 -26.90 9.08
C ILE A 63 12.25 -26.79 10.59
N HIS A 64 11.34 -26.28 11.43
CA HIS A 64 11.67 -25.95 12.83
C HIS A 64 12.19 -27.12 13.68
N ASP A 65 11.72 -28.35 13.41
CA ASP A 65 12.13 -29.56 14.14
C ASP A 65 13.40 -30.21 13.58
N LYS A 66 14.02 -29.64 12.54
CA LYS A 66 15.19 -30.21 11.86
C LYS A 66 16.48 -29.54 12.34
N SER A 67 17.50 -30.34 12.58
CA SER A 67 18.84 -29.87 12.94
C SER A 67 19.62 -29.32 11.73
N GLU A 68 20.59 -28.43 11.96
CA GLU A 68 21.49 -27.93 10.90
C GLU A 68 22.29 -29.06 10.22
N GLU A 69 22.52 -30.18 10.90
CA GLU A 69 23.17 -31.36 10.33
C GLU A 69 22.25 -32.09 9.34
N GLU A 70 20.95 -32.21 9.65
CA GLU A 70 19.95 -32.80 8.74
C GLU A 70 19.65 -31.91 7.52
N LEU A 71 19.65 -30.60 7.72
CA LEU A 71 19.50 -29.59 6.66
C LEU A 71 20.81 -29.31 5.91
N GLY A 72 21.90 -29.94 6.35
CA GLY A 72 23.27 -29.58 6.03
C GLY A 72 23.81 -30.22 4.76
N TYR A 73 25.07 -29.89 4.51
CA TYR A 73 25.82 -30.26 3.33
C TYR A 73 26.03 -31.78 3.19
N LYS A 74 25.68 -32.35 2.04
CA LYS A 74 26.00 -33.75 1.67
C LYS A 74 27.03 -33.75 0.53
N GLU A 75 28.13 -34.49 0.71
CA GLU A 75 29.24 -34.49 -0.27
C GLU A 75 28.92 -35.17 -1.61
N GLU A 76 27.94 -36.08 -1.65
CA GLU A 76 27.68 -37.00 -2.76
C GLU A 76 27.10 -36.32 -4.01
N GLU A 77 26.30 -35.25 -3.85
CA GLU A 77 25.75 -34.47 -4.96
C GLU A 77 25.61 -32.99 -4.58
N ARG A 78 26.62 -32.19 -4.94
CA ARG A 78 26.73 -30.77 -4.54
C ARG A 78 25.81 -29.83 -5.31
N GLN A 79 25.52 -30.16 -6.56
CA GLN A 79 24.74 -29.31 -7.45
C GLN A 79 24.05 -30.12 -8.55
N ILE A 80 22.77 -29.82 -8.79
CA ILE A 80 21.97 -30.32 -9.90
C ILE A 80 21.66 -29.12 -10.80
N LYS A 81 22.09 -29.15 -12.06
CA LYS A 81 21.92 -28.03 -13.00
C LYS A 81 20.77 -28.32 -13.97
N LEU A 82 19.90 -27.33 -14.15
CA LEU A 82 18.81 -27.34 -15.10
C LEU A 82 19.07 -26.25 -16.14
N ASN A 83 19.01 -26.61 -17.42
CA ASN A 83 19.08 -25.63 -18.50
C ASN A 83 17.68 -25.08 -18.76
N ALA A 84 17.53 -23.76 -18.68
CA ALA A 84 16.24 -23.11 -18.87
C ALA A 84 15.61 -23.39 -20.25
N LEU A 85 16.42 -23.62 -21.28
CA LEU A 85 15.95 -23.87 -22.65
C LEU A 85 15.52 -25.32 -22.92
N THR A 86 15.73 -26.24 -21.99
CA THR A 86 15.34 -27.65 -22.14
C THR A 86 14.09 -27.98 -21.31
N TYR A 87 13.13 -27.05 -21.27
CA TYR A 87 11.82 -27.30 -20.65
C TYR A 87 11.04 -28.34 -21.47
N GLU A 88 10.15 -29.08 -20.80
CA GLU A 88 9.31 -30.11 -21.41
C GLU A 88 8.02 -29.54 -21.97
N GLU A 89 7.37 -28.67 -21.20
CA GLU A 89 6.08 -28.08 -21.51
C GLU A 89 6.06 -26.62 -21.05
N ALA A 90 5.38 -25.77 -21.81
CA ALA A 90 4.95 -24.45 -21.40
C ALA A 90 3.45 -24.33 -21.69
N SER A 91 2.68 -23.75 -20.79
CA SER A 91 1.24 -23.63 -21.00
C SER A 91 0.94 -22.65 -22.14
N SER A 92 -0.23 -22.76 -22.77
CA SER A 92 -0.60 -21.95 -23.95
C SER A 92 -0.66 -20.44 -23.68
N ASP A 93 -0.78 -20.05 -22.43
CA ASP A 93 -0.81 -18.67 -21.98
C ASP A 93 0.55 -18.17 -21.47
N ALA A 94 1.59 -19.00 -21.43
CA ALA A 94 2.98 -18.58 -21.21
C ALA A 94 3.60 -18.10 -22.53
N ASP A 95 3.92 -16.80 -22.61
CA ASP A 95 4.62 -16.23 -23.77
C ASP A 95 6.12 -16.42 -23.63
N VAL A 96 6.61 -17.58 -24.10
CA VAL A 96 8.01 -17.98 -23.98
C VAL A 96 8.72 -18.04 -25.33
N SER A 97 9.96 -17.56 -25.36
CA SER A 97 10.83 -17.61 -26.54
C SER A 97 12.29 -17.79 -26.15
N GLU A 98 13.10 -18.32 -27.06
CA GLU A 98 14.55 -18.33 -26.89
C GLU A 98 15.12 -16.98 -27.31
N ILE A 99 15.95 -16.38 -26.45
CA ILE A 99 16.69 -15.16 -26.73
C ILE A 99 18.19 -15.36 -26.51
N THR A 100 18.98 -14.46 -27.07
CA THR A 100 20.40 -14.30 -26.72
C THR A 100 20.65 -12.85 -26.36
N GLU A 101 20.93 -12.59 -25.09
CA GLU A 101 21.25 -11.26 -24.57
C GLU A 101 22.60 -11.28 -23.85
N ASP A 102 23.43 -10.29 -24.11
CA ASP A 102 24.77 -10.16 -23.53
C ASP A 102 25.65 -11.43 -23.72
N GLY A 103 25.40 -12.18 -24.79
CA GLY A 103 26.07 -13.45 -25.11
C GLY A 103 25.54 -14.67 -24.34
N VAL A 104 24.50 -14.52 -23.52
CA VAL A 104 23.86 -15.59 -22.76
C VAL A 104 22.57 -16.03 -23.46
N ARG A 105 22.45 -17.32 -23.76
CA ARG A 105 21.21 -17.92 -24.26
C ARG A 105 20.24 -18.15 -23.10
N ALA A 106 18.99 -17.75 -23.26
CA ALA A 106 18.02 -17.78 -22.19
C ALA A 106 16.59 -17.99 -22.68
N LEU A 107 15.75 -18.52 -21.80
CA LEU A 107 14.30 -18.53 -21.96
C LEU A 107 13.75 -17.16 -21.58
N ALA A 108 13.30 -16.37 -22.55
CA ALA A 108 12.53 -15.16 -22.29
C ALA A 108 11.07 -15.50 -22.07
N TRP A 109 10.56 -15.19 -20.90
CA TRP A 109 9.15 -15.27 -20.54
C TRP A 109 8.59 -13.84 -20.48
N GLN A 110 7.88 -13.44 -21.54
CA GLN A 110 7.53 -12.05 -21.85
C GLN A 110 6.28 -11.54 -21.11
N ASN A 111 5.54 -12.43 -20.46
CA ASN A 111 4.34 -12.10 -19.70
C ASN A 111 4.41 -12.63 -18.27
N ASP A 112 3.37 -12.34 -17.50
CA ASP A 112 3.18 -12.67 -16.09
C ASP A 112 2.28 -13.91 -15.88
N ARG A 113 2.02 -14.69 -16.92
CA ARG A 113 1.04 -15.79 -16.92
C ARG A 113 1.62 -17.09 -17.42
N GLY A 114 0.91 -18.17 -17.08
CA GLY A 114 1.18 -19.53 -17.53
C GLY A 114 2.21 -20.26 -16.67
N THR A 115 2.64 -21.42 -17.14
CA THR A 115 3.58 -22.30 -16.44
C THR A 115 4.65 -22.82 -17.38
N VAL A 116 5.81 -23.17 -16.83
CA VAL A 116 6.89 -23.84 -17.55
C VAL A 116 7.44 -24.97 -16.69
N ASP A 117 7.66 -26.14 -17.30
CA ASP A 117 7.97 -27.40 -16.64
C ASP A 117 9.34 -27.95 -17.07
N TRP A 118 10.15 -28.41 -16.11
CA TRP A 118 11.44 -29.05 -16.35
C TRP A 118 11.54 -30.35 -15.56
N SER A 119 11.89 -31.45 -16.22
CA SER A 119 12.28 -32.68 -15.55
C SER A 119 13.78 -32.74 -15.28
N PHE A 120 14.14 -33.29 -14.13
CA PHE A 120 15.53 -33.45 -13.71
C PHE A 120 15.70 -34.71 -12.86
N GLN A 121 16.95 -35.13 -12.69
CA GLN A 121 17.31 -36.33 -11.95
C GLN A 121 18.12 -35.96 -10.71
N VAL A 122 17.77 -36.56 -9.59
CA VAL A 122 18.41 -36.40 -8.28
C VAL A 122 19.04 -37.75 -7.91
N LYS A 123 20.34 -37.76 -7.60
CA LYS A 123 21.07 -38.99 -7.25
C LYS A 123 21.03 -39.25 -5.76
N ALA A 124 21.15 -38.20 -4.95
CA ALA A 124 21.18 -38.30 -3.49
C ALA A 124 19.98 -37.56 -2.89
N PRO A 125 19.18 -38.19 -2.00
CA PRO A 125 18.07 -37.48 -1.38
C PRO A 125 18.60 -36.44 -0.38
N GLY A 126 18.00 -35.26 -0.33
CA GLY A 126 18.48 -34.18 0.53
C GLY A 126 17.72 -32.87 0.43
N TRP A 127 18.16 -31.90 1.23
CA TRP A 127 17.68 -30.53 1.19
C TRP A 127 18.59 -29.67 0.31
N TYR A 128 17.97 -28.94 -0.61
CA TYR A 128 18.66 -28.13 -1.59
C TYR A 128 18.12 -26.71 -1.62
N GLU A 129 19.01 -25.73 -1.77
CA GLU A 129 18.66 -24.38 -2.14
C GLU A 129 18.38 -24.35 -3.65
N LEU A 130 17.26 -23.74 -4.07
CA LEU A 130 17.03 -23.44 -5.48
C LEU A 130 17.72 -22.13 -5.83
N HIS A 131 18.56 -22.13 -6.84
CA HIS A 131 19.26 -20.97 -7.39
C HIS A 131 18.78 -20.71 -8.81
N ILE A 132 18.48 -19.45 -9.13
CA ILE A 132 17.96 -19.03 -10.44
C ILE A 132 18.90 -17.96 -11.01
N ASP A 133 19.38 -18.20 -12.24
CA ASP A 133 20.11 -17.23 -13.05
C ASP A 133 19.12 -16.47 -13.94
N TYR A 134 18.83 -15.22 -13.60
CA TYR A 134 17.75 -14.44 -14.20
C TYR A 134 18.17 -13.03 -14.59
N LYS A 135 17.40 -12.44 -15.50
CA LYS A 135 17.46 -11.03 -15.88
C LYS A 135 16.02 -10.53 -16.02
N PRO A 136 15.55 -9.57 -15.19
CA PRO A 136 14.27 -8.93 -15.40
C PRO A 136 14.21 -8.30 -16.81
N LEU A 137 13.13 -8.53 -17.54
CA LEU A 137 12.91 -7.91 -18.86
C LEU A 137 12.22 -6.56 -18.67
N PRO A 138 12.23 -5.66 -19.67
CA PRO A 138 11.49 -4.39 -19.59
C PRO A 138 10.02 -4.63 -19.19
N GLY A 139 9.53 -3.88 -18.21
CA GLY A 139 8.19 -4.04 -17.65
C GLY A 139 7.86 -2.93 -16.66
N ASP A 140 6.93 -3.19 -15.76
CA ASP A 140 6.73 -2.30 -14.61
C ASP A 140 7.97 -2.33 -13.69
N ASN A 141 8.13 -1.28 -12.87
CA ASN A 141 9.29 -1.15 -11.97
C ASN A 141 9.24 -2.13 -10.77
N SER A 142 8.29 -3.07 -10.75
CA SER A 142 8.14 -4.05 -9.68
C SER A 142 9.06 -5.26 -9.91
N SER A 143 9.40 -5.96 -8.83
CA SER A 143 10.14 -7.23 -8.93
C SER A 143 9.29 -8.30 -9.62
N VAL A 144 9.98 -9.18 -10.34
CA VAL A 144 9.38 -10.36 -10.96
C VAL A 144 8.96 -11.34 -9.86
N VAL A 145 7.80 -11.96 -9.98
CA VAL A 145 7.33 -12.99 -9.03
C VAL A 145 7.06 -14.29 -9.77
N ARG A 146 7.55 -15.40 -9.24
CA ARG A 146 7.28 -16.76 -9.75
C ARG A 146 6.85 -17.68 -8.62
N GLY A 147 5.83 -18.48 -8.87
CA GLY A 147 5.54 -19.66 -8.03
C GLY A 147 6.48 -20.81 -8.37
N VAL A 148 6.84 -21.63 -7.39
CA VAL A 148 7.73 -22.78 -7.52
C VAL A 148 7.01 -24.04 -7.02
N MET A 149 6.68 -24.95 -7.92
CA MET A 149 6.16 -26.26 -7.57
C MET A 149 7.23 -27.35 -7.80
N ILE A 150 7.24 -28.34 -6.91
CA ILE A 150 7.97 -29.58 -7.07
C ILE A 150 6.94 -30.71 -7.16
N ASP A 151 7.04 -31.54 -8.20
CA ASP A 151 6.17 -32.70 -8.45
C ASP A 151 4.67 -32.37 -8.39
N GLY A 152 4.29 -31.21 -8.92
CA GLY A 152 2.89 -30.78 -9.04
C GLY A 152 2.28 -30.17 -7.78
N SER A 153 3.07 -29.89 -6.74
CA SER A 153 2.59 -29.25 -5.51
C SER A 153 3.54 -28.16 -5.02
N TYR A 154 3.02 -27.17 -4.28
CA TYR A 154 3.84 -26.22 -3.55
C TYR A 154 4.42 -26.91 -2.30
N PRO A 155 5.75 -27.00 -2.15
CA PRO A 155 6.37 -27.65 -1.00
C PRO A 155 6.05 -26.96 0.34
N PHE A 156 5.85 -25.64 0.29
CA PHE A 156 5.46 -24.79 1.41
C PHE A 156 4.82 -23.49 0.90
N VAL A 157 4.12 -22.75 1.77
CA VAL A 157 3.37 -21.51 1.41
C VAL A 157 4.25 -20.51 0.68
N GLU A 158 5.47 -20.28 1.17
CA GLU A 158 6.39 -19.29 0.60
C GLU A 158 6.83 -19.66 -0.84
N SER A 159 6.73 -20.93 -1.25
CA SER A 159 7.00 -21.32 -2.64
C SER A 159 5.98 -20.77 -3.63
N GLU A 160 4.80 -20.34 -3.19
CA GLU A 160 3.79 -19.74 -4.07
C GLU A 160 4.26 -18.42 -4.68
N ARG A 161 5.16 -17.69 -3.99
CA ARG A 161 5.56 -16.34 -4.38
C ARG A 161 7.04 -16.11 -4.10
N ILE A 162 7.88 -16.46 -5.06
CA ILE A 162 9.31 -16.15 -5.03
C ILE A 162 9.58 -14.86 -5.80
N GLU A 163 10.15 -13.88 -5.11
CA GLU A 163 10.54 -12.61 -5.70
C GLU A 163 11.92 -12.71 -6.36
N LEU A 164 12.04 -12.17 -7.57
CA LEU A 164 13.28 -11.98 -8.32
C LEU A 164 13.43 -10.47 -8.54
N GLU A 165 14.31 -9.84 -7.77
CA GLU A 165 14.38 -8.39 -7.64
C GLU A 165 14.88 -7.69 -8.91
N ARG A 166 14.36 -6.48 -9.12
CA ARG A 166 15.03 -5.48 -9.97
C ARG A 166 16.03 -4.71 -9.13
N LEU A 167 17.20 -4.45 -9.69
CA LEU A 167 18.25 -3.71 -8.99
C LEU A 167 18.21 -2.25 -9.40
N TRP A 168 18.44 -1.35 -8.45
CA TRP A 168 18.33 0.09 -8.65
C TRP A 168 19.55 0.82 -8.12
N LYS A 169 19.82 2.00 -8.69
CA LYS A 169 20.75 2.97 -8.13
C LYS A 169 20.29 4.40 -8.44
N ASP A 170 20.89 5.36 -7.75
CA ASP A 170 20.73 6.77 -8.11
C ASP A 170 21.38 7.03 -9.48
N ALA A 171 20.67 7.78 -10.34
CA ALA A 171 21.14 8.15 -11.67
C ALA A 171 22.44 8.97 -11.62
N LYS A 172 22.65 9.71 -10.52
CA LYS A 172 23.76 10.64 -10.36
C LYS A 172 24.11 10.85 -8.88
N TYR A 173 25.41 10.86 -8.60
CA TYR A 173 26.00 11.36 -7.36
C TYR A 173 27.32 12.09 -7.70
N PRO A 174 27.66 13.22 -7.06
CA PRO A 174 26.86 13.98 -6.08
C PRO A 174 25.57 14.56 -6.68
N TYR A 175 24.55 14.75 -5.83
CA TYR A 175 23.24 15.25 -6.25
C TYR A 175 23.28 16.70 -6.76
N ASP A 176 22.45 16.96 -7.77
CA ASP A 176 22.25 18.32 -8.30
C ASP A 176 21.65 19.23 -7.24
N ARG A 177 21.88 20.54 -7.40
CA ARG A 177 21.32 21.56 -6.51
C ARG A 177 20.55 22.58 -7.32
N ASN A 178 19.41 23.02 -6.79
CA ASN A 178 18.66 24.12 -7.39
C ASN A 178 19.33 25.49 -7.11
N SER A 179 18.72 26.57 -7.60
CA SER A 179 19.20 27.95 -7.43
C SER A 179 19.37 28.38 -5.97
N ASN A 180 18.62 27.78 -5.04
CA ASN A 180 18.70 28.03 -3.60
C ASN A 180 19.76 27.15 -2.88
N GLY A 181 20.43 26.27 -3.64
CA GLY A 181 21.43 25.34 -3.13
C GLY A 181 20.85 24.11 -2.42
N MET A 182 19.53 23.89 -2.49
CA MET A 182 18.90 22.66 -1.99
C MET A 182 19.20 21.52 -2.96
N GLN A 183 19.52 20.33 -2.44
CA GLN A 183 19.70 19.17 -3.29
C GLN A 183 18.37 18.75 -3.92
N ILE A 184 18.43 18.41 -5.20
CA ILE A 184 17.35 17.79 -5.96
C ILE A 184 17.57 16.28 -5.84
N ARG A 185 16.50 15.53 -5.53
CA ARG A 185 16.64 14.08 -5.38
C ARG A 185 17.01 13.51 -6.76
N PRO A 186 17.97 12.59 -6.85
CA PRO A 186 18.29 11.99 -8.13
C PRO A 186 17.13 11.13 -8.63
N GLN A 187 16.96 11.06 -9.95
CA GLN A 187 16.17 10.00 -10.55
C GLN A 187 16.79 8.63 -10.21
N GLN A 188 15.97 7.60 -10.13
CA GLN A 188 16.41 6.22 -9.94
C GLN A 188 16.55 5.55 -11.30
N VAL A 189 17.61 4.75 -11.48
CA VAL A 189 17.83 3.98 -12.71
C VAL A 189 17.96 2.51 -12.38
N GLU A 190 17.35 1.67 -13.22
CA GLU A 190 17.48 0.22 -13.13
C GLU A 190 18.89 -0.21 -13.56
N LEU A 191 19.50 -1.10 -12.77
CA LEU A 191 20.71 -1.82 -13.11
C LEU A 191 20.34 -3.09 -13.86
N THR A 192 20.32 -2.98 -15.18
CA THR A 192 20.03 -4.12 -16.06
C THR A 192 21.23 -5.07 -16.11
N GLY A 193 20.96 -6.38 -15.99
CA GLY A 193 22.01 -7.40 -16.05
C GLY A 193 21.55 -8.76 -15.53
N TRP A 194 22.39 -9.76 -15.74
CA TRP A 194 22.22 -11.10 -15.19
C TRP A 194 22.50 -11.12 -13.69
N ASN A 195 21.59 -11.73 -12.94
CA ASN A 195 21.68 -11.94 -11.51
C ASN A 195 21.57 -13.43 -11.20
N ASN A 196 22.24 -13.86 -10.13
CA ASN A 196 22.04 -15.17 -9.53
C ASN A 196 21.39 -14.96 -8.16
N LYS A 197 20.29 -15.66 -7.90
CA LYS A 197 19.60 -15.61 -6.61
C LYS A 197 19.33 -17.01 -6.09
N ALA A 198 19.78 -17.26 -4.86
CA ALA A 198 19.23 -18.32 -4.03
C ALA A 198 17.83 -17.90 -3.56
N VAL A 199 16.83 -18.71 -3.86
CA VAL A 199 15.44 -18.43 -3.52
C VAL A 199 15.30 -18.23 -2.01
N SER A 200 14.77 -17.08 -1.62
CA SER A 200 14.71 -16.63 -0.23
C SER A 200 13.39 -15.91 0.07
N ASP A 201 12.94 -16.06 1.32
CA ASP A 201 11.86 -15.27 1.91
C ASP A 201 12.32 -14.89 3.32
N TYR A 202 12.68 -13.61 3.51
CA TYR A 202 13.21 -13.10 4.78
C TYR A 202 12.14 -12.91 5.87
N THR A 203 10.87 -13.18 5.55
CA THR A 203 9.80 -13.32 6.54
C THR A 203 9.78 -14.74 7.09
N ALA A 204 10.09 -15.76 6.29
CA ALA A 204 10.16 -17.14 6.78
C ALA A 204 11.55 -17.56 7.30
N SER A 205 12.64 -17.06 6.69
CA SER A 205 14.00 -17.46 7.02
C SER A 205 15.06 -16.43 6.64
N SER A 206 16.07 -16.26 7.49
CA SER A 206 17.27 -15.45 7.19
C SER A 206 18.22 -16.07 6.17
N ARG A 207 17.96 -17.31 5.78
CA ARG A 207 18.76 -18.08 4.83
C ARG A 207 17.87 -18.50 3.65
N PRO A 208 18.48 -18.87 2.51
CA PRO A 208 17.71 -19.38 1.38
C PRO A 208 16.80 -20.55 1.79
N LEU A 209 15.63 -20.62 1.14
CA LEU A 209 14.63 -21.66 1.37
C LEU A 209 15.14 -23.00 0.84
N LEU A 210 14.83 -24.06 1.56
CA LEU A 210 15.27 -25.41 1.26
C LEU A 210 14.13 -26.26 0.70
N TYR A 211 14.41 -26.95 -0.39
CA TYR A 211 13.53 -27.89 -1.07
C TYR A 211 14.03 -29.31 -0.81
N TYR A 212 13.17 -30.17 -0.27
CA TYR A 212 13.51 -31.59 -0.12
C TYR A 212 13.29 -32.31 -1.44
N LEU A 213 14.30 -33.08 -1.85
CA LEU A 213 14.26 -33.88 -3.06
C LEU A 213 14.66 -35.31 -2.71
N ASP A 214 13.89 -36.29 -3.17
CA ASP A 214 14.21 -37.71 -3.06
C ASP A 214 15.20 -38.13 -4.17
N ALA A 215 15.76 -39.33 -4.09
CA ALA A 215 16.52 -39.87 -5.22
C ALA A 215 15.56 -40.34 -6.31
N GLY A 216 15.73 -39.84 -7.53
CA GLY A 216 14.90 -40.22 -8.67
C GLY A 216 14.61 -39.06 -9.63
N GLU A 217 13.55 -39.23 -10.40
CA GLU A 217 13.04 -38.24 -11.34
C GLU A 217 12.11 -37.27 -10.63
N HIS A 218 12.32 -35.97 -10.87
CA HIS A 218 11.53 -34.89 -10.32
C HIS A 218 11.13 -33.89 -11.41
N ASN A 219 10.04 -33.18 -11.17
CA ASN A 219 9.58 -32.09 -12.01
C ASN A 219 9.61 -30.77 -11.23
N LEU A 220 10.27 -29.75 -11.82
CA LEU A 220 10.22 -28.37 -11.38
C LEU A 220 9.24 -27.62 -12.29
N ARG A 221 8.22 -27.01 -11.70
CA ARG A 221 7.32 -26.10 -12.40
C ARG A 221 7.46 -24.68 -11.86
N LEU A 222 7.73 -23.73 -12.75
CA LEU A 222 7.60 -22.31 -12.45
C LEU A 222 6.26 -21.77 -12.93
N ILE A 223 5.63 -20.90 -12.15
CA ILE A 223 4.32 -20.32 -12.41
C ILE A 223 4.47 -18.80 -12.53
N GLY A 224 3.94 -18.23 -13.61
CA GLY A 224 3.93 -16.79 -13.84
C GLY A 224 2.95 -16.10 -12.89
N GLU A 225 3.43 -15.10 -12.15
CA GLU A 225 2.62 -14.30 -11.21
C GLU A 225 2.74 -12.80 -11.46
N ARG A 226 3.97 -12.30 -11.70
CA ARG A 226 4.23 -10.89 -12.00
C ARG A 226 5.52 -10.69 -12.79
N GLY A 227 5.51 -9.77 -13.74
CA GLY A 227 6.70 -9.29 -14.44
C GLY A 227 7.31 -10.27 -15.44
N ALA A 228 7.89 -9.73 -16.51
CA ALA A 228 8.60 -10.48 -17.54
C ALA A 228 10.06 -10.76 -17.11
N VAL A 229 10.59 -11.91 -17.49
CA VAL A 229 11.93 -12.36 -17.06
C VAL A 229 12.61 -13.24 -18.09
N ALA A 230 13.92 -13.11 -18.21
CA ALA A 230 14.77 -14.06 -18.90
C ALA A 230 15.45 -14.97 -17.87
N ILE A 231 15.39 -16.29 -18.08
CA ILE A 231 16.04 -17.29 -17.23
C ILE A 231 17.08 -18.03 -18.09
N SER A 232 18.36 -18.01 -17.68
CA SER A 232 19.42 -18.71 -18.41
C SER A 232 19.70 -20.10 -17.82
N GLY A 233 19.52 -20.25 -16.52
CA GLY A 233 19.78 -21.51 -15.83
C GLY A 233 19.15 -21.53 -14.45
N MET A 234 19.00 -22.74 -13.93
CA MET A 234 18.59 -22.99 -12.56
C MET A 234 19.48 -24.08 -11.97
N SER A 235 19.63 -24.10 -10.65
CA SER A 235 20.29 -25.21 -10.00
C SER A 235 19.81 -25.45 -8.58
N PHE A 236 19.75 -26.72 -8.20
CA PHE A 236 19.61 -27.12 -6.80
C PHE A 236 21.00 -27.31 -6.20
N GLN A 237 21.31 -26.60 -5.12
CA GLN A 237 22.63 -26.62 -4.48
C GLN A 237 22.51 -27.01 -3.02
N THR A 238 23.43 -27.84 -2.53
CA THR A 238 23.46 -28.19 -1.10
C THR A 238 23.82 -26.96 -0.27
N ARG A 239 23.08 -26.72 0.81
CA ARG A 239 23.34 -25.64 1.76
C ARG A 239 24.74 -25.74 2.35
N LYS A 240 25.53 -24.66 2.28
CA LYS A 240 26.84 -24.60 2.93
C LYS A 240 26.68 -24.47 4.45
N PRO A 241 27.54 -25.12 5.26
CA PRO A 241 27.56 -24.86 6.71
C PRO A 241 27.98 -23.42 6.98
N LEU A 242 27.34 -22.78 7.95
CA LEU A 242 27.67 -21.43 8.40
C LEU A 242 28.32 -21.52 9.78
N PRO A 243 29.60 -21.15 9.95
CA PRO A 243 30.29 -21.26 11.24
C PRO A 243 29.75 -20.24 12.25
N ALA A 244 29.83 -20.57 13.54
CA ALA A 244 29.71 -19.58 14.61
C ALA A 244 30.93 -18.63 14.60
N TYR A 245 30.82 -17.43 15.18
CA TYR A 245 31.89 -16.43 15.16
C TYR A 245 33.23 -16.97 15.68
N GLU A 246 33.23 -17.74 16.76
CA GLU A 246 34.45 -18.34 17.32
C GLU A 246 35.18 -19.27 16.34
N GLN A 247 34.40 -20.04 15.57
CA GLN A 247 34.93 -20.94 14.53
C GLN A 247 35.42 -20.14 13.32
N TYR A 248 34.70 -19.09 12.94
CA TYR A 248 35.12 -18.16 11.89
C TYR A 248 36.48 -17.55 12.23
N VAL A 249 36.66 -17.00 13.43
CA VAL A 249 37.94 -16.41 13.87
C VAL A 249 39.09 -17.41 13.79
N THR A 250 38.84 -18.66 14.20
CA THR A 250 39.86 -19.73 14.17
C THR A 250 40.22 -20.17 12.74
N ALA A 251 39.30 -20.01 11.78
CA ALA A 251 39.51 -20.37 10.38
C ALA A 251 40.28 -19.28 9.59
N GLN A 252 40.36 -18.06 10.11
CA GLN A 252 41.05 -16.95 9.45
C GLN A 252 42.54 -16.89 9.82
N PRO A 253 43.39 -16.26 8.99
CA PRO A 253 44.81 -16.06 9.30
C PRO A 253 45.02 -15.26 10.59
N GLU A 254 46.14 -15.52 11.28
CA GLU A 254 46.58 -14.64 12.37
C GLU A 254 46.74 -13.21 11.84
N GLY A 255 46.13 -12.26 12.55
CA GLY A 255 46.14 -10.86 12.16
C GLY A 255 47.54 -10.27 12.13
N ALA A 256 47.94 -9.70 11.00
CA ALA A 256 49.09 -8.80 10.97
C ALA A 256 48.79 -7.57 11.83
N LYS A 257 49.81 -7.01 12.48
CA LYS A 257 49.67 -5.75 13.21
C LYS A 257 49.40 -4.62 12.20
N GLN A 258 48.18 -4.11 12.18
CA GLN A 258 47.78 -2.97 11.32
C GLN A 258 48.01 -1.64 12.05
N GLU A 259 48.25 -0.57 11.29
CA GLU A 259 48.29 0.79 11.83
C GLU A 259 46.87 1.26 12.22
N ASP A 260 46.78 2.22 13.13
CA ASP A 260 45.52 2.86 13.49
C ASP A 260 44.93 3.54 12.26
N TRP A 261 43.78 3.06 11.79
CA TRP A 261 43.16 3.52 10.55
C TRP A 261 41.65 3.32 10.58
N TYR A 262 40.93 4.26 9.97
CA TYR A 262 39.51 4.11 9.66
C TYR A 262 39.14 4.85 8.37
N SER A 263 38.03 4.45 7.78
CA SER A 263 37.34 5.14 6.69
C SER A 263 35.85 5.26 6.99
N ILE A 264 35.21 6.24 6.36
CA ILE A 264 33.76 6.46 6.46
C ILE A 264 33.16 6.25 5.07
N GLN A 265 32.12 5.44 5.02
CA GLN A 265 31.26 5.23 3.87
C GLN A 265 29.90 5.86 4.16
N GLU A 266 29.60 6.99 3.52
CA GLU A 266 28.31 7.68 3.69
C GLU A 266 27.16 6.77 3.23
N SER A 267 26.06 6.75 3.99
CA SER A 267 24.98 5.81 3.73
C SER A 267 24.24 6.11 2.42
N GLU A 268 24.13 7.38 2.02
CA GLU A 268 23.53 7.76 0.74
C GLU A 268 24.39 7.38 -0.47
N GLN A 269 25.66 7.04 -0.27
CA GLN A 269 26.59 6.59 -1.31
C GLN A 269 26.56 5.05 -1.47
N PHE A 270 25.38 4.49 -1.69
CA PHE A 270 25.23 3.05 -1.96
C PHE A 270 25.54 2.70 -3.42
N GLN A 271 25.99 1.46 -3.67
CA GLN A 271 26.28 0.96 -5.01
C GLN A 271 25.01 0.55 -5.75
N ARG A 272 24.12 -0.15 -5.03
CA ARG A 272 22.84 -0.66 -5.54
C ARG A 272 21.91 -1.04 -4.40
N LYS A 273 20.63 -1.15 -4.73
CA LYS A 273 19.55 -1.53 -3.81
C LYS A 273 18.50 -2.38 -4.52
N SER A 274 17.69 -3.09 -3.73
CA SER A 274 16.72 -4.07 -4.24
C SER A 274 15.35 -3.52 -4.60
N SER A 275 15.06 -2.26 -4.28
CA SER A 275 13.73 -1.65 -4.47
C SER A 275 13.80 -0.14 -4.63
N LEU A 276 12.83 0.42 -5.36
CA LEU A 276 12.61 1.86 -5.49
C LEU A 276 12.06 2.51 -4.22
N SER A 277 11.41 1.75 -3.33
CA SER A 277 10.95 2.23 -2.02
C SER A 277 12.11 2.68 -1.14
N ILE A 278 13.29 2.10 -1.37
CA ILE A 278 14.52 2.43 -0.67
C ILE A 278 15.02 3.78 -1.13
N GLN A 279 15.00 4.78 -0.26
CA GLN A 279 15.22 6.17 -0.64
C GLN A 279 16.02 6.92 0.42
N THR A 280 16.86 7.84 -0.04
CA THR A 280 17.58 8.75 0.84
C THR A 280 16.60 9.72 1.50
N ASP A 281 16.95 10.18 2.70
CA ASP A 281 16.23 11.22 3.41
C ASP A 281 17.18 12.34 3.81
N HIS A 282 16.59 13.42 4.30
CA HIS A 282 17.30 14.59 4.78
C HIS A 282 17.12 14.70 6.28
N TRP A 283 18.22 14.93 6.99
CA TRP A 283 18.22 15.04 8.43
C TRP A 283 19.10 16.20 8.90
N SER A 284 18.61 16.97 9.87
CA SER A 284 19.26 18.19 10.35
C SER A 284 19.54 18.11 11.84
N GLU A 285 20.76 17.70 12.20
CA GLU A 285 21.22 17.72 13.59
C GLU A 285 22.75 17.81 13.72
N PRO A 286 23.31 18.01 14.94
CA PRO A 286 24.75 18.01 15.13
C PRO A 286 25.40 16.69 14.69
N TYR A 287 26.55 16.79 14.02
CA TYR A 287 27.40 15.65 13.66
C TYR A 287 26.78 14.63 12.67
N VAL A 288 25.68 14.97 12.00
CA VAL A 288 25.22 14.25 10.80
C VAL A 288 26.15 14.55 9.62
N SER A 289 26.36 13.60 8.71
CA SER A 289 27.22 13.77 7.55
C SER A 289 26.48 13.45 6.25
N PRO A 290 26.53 14.30 5.22
CA PRO A 290 27.03 15.69 5.23
C PRO A 290 26.16 16.65 6.07
N GLU A 291 26.77 17.72 6.61
CA GLU A 291 26.01 18.76 7.35
C GLU A 291 25.12 19.57 6.39
N PRO A 292 23.79 19.65 6.62
CA PRO A 292 22.85 20.30 5.70
C PRO A 292 22.94 21.83 5.70
N LYS A 293 23.42 22.44 6.79
CA LYS A 293 23.57 23.90 6.95
C LYS A 293 22.30 24.70 6.61
N GLY A 294 21.14 24.22 7.06
CA GLY A 294 19.83 24.83 6.81
C GLY A 294 19.30 24.65 5.37
N ARG A 295 19.81 23.67 4.62
CA ARG A 295 19.31 23.34 3.27
C ARG A 295 18.91 21.88 3.21
N THR A 296 17.93 21.54 2.38
CA THR A 296 17.65 20.13 2.05
C THR A 296 18.92 19.49 1.49
N THR A 297 19.45 18.52 2.23
CA THR A 297 20.62 17.71 1.87
C THR A 297 20.25 16.28 2.21
N TYR A 298 20.24 15.41 1.21
CA TYR A 298 19.93 14.00 1.34
C TYR A 298 21.18 13.28 1.87
N ASN A 299 21.27 13.16 3.19
CA ASN A 299 22.46 12.77 3.96
C ASN A 299 22.24 11.55 4.85
N VAL A 300 21.08 10.91 4.75
CA VAL A 300 20.77 9.68 5.49
C VAL A 300 20.04 8.72 4.55
N LEU A 301 20.09 7.43 4.87
CA LEU A 301 19.38 6.39 4.11
C LEU A 301 18.51 5.53 5.01
N GLY A 302 17.24 5.37 4.64
CA GLY A 302 16.35 4.37 5.22
C GLY A 302 15.24 4.91 6.11
N GLY A 303 15.11 4.35 7.31
CA GLY A 303 14.00 4.64 8.21
C GLY A 303 12.69 4.08 7.69
N ASN A 304 11.64 4.91 7.61
CA ASN A 304 10.38 4.50 6.99
C ASN A 304 10.50 4.22 5.48
N ARG A 305 11.59 4.68 4.86
CA ARG A 305 11.93 4.40 3.47
C ARG A 305 12.87 3.20 3.31
N TRP A 306 13.08 2.38 4.34
CA TRP A 306 13.78 1.08 4.21
C TRP A 306 13.39 0.19 5.38
N LYS A 307 12.32 -0.59 5.16
CA LYS A 307 11.62 -1.27 6.26
C LYS A 307 10.95 -2.57 5.84
N ASN A 308 10.71 -2.81 4.55
CA ASN A 308 9.97 -3.98 4.12
C ASN A 308 10.90 -5.19 4.07
N THR A 309 10.42 -6.34 4.51
CA THR A 309 11.23 -7.56 4.57
C THR A 309 11.78 -7.94 3.20
N GLY A 310 13.05 -8.37 3.17
CA GLY A 310 13.77 -8.70 1.94
C GLY A 310 14.39 -7.50 1.22
N GLU A 311 14.01 -6.25 1.55
CA GLU A 311 14.68 -5.07 1.03
C GLU A 311 16.15 -5.04 1.46
N TRP A 312 17.05 -4.67 0.56
CA TRP A 312 18.47 -4.58 0.89
C TRP A 312 19.19 -3.44 0.16
N VAL A 313 20.26 -2.98 0.80
CA VAL A 313 21.20 -1.99 0.29
C VAL A 313 22.61 -2.56 0.36
N GLU A 314 23.42 -2.24 -0.64
CA GLU A 314 24.82 -2.67 -0.74
C GLU A 314 25.75 -1.47 -0.90
N TRP A 315 26.80 -1.44 -0.08
CA TRP A 315 27.86 -0.43 -0.08
C TRP A 315 29.20 -1.07 -0.45
N GLU A 316 30.11 -0.25 -0.99
CA GLU A 316 31.50 -0.62 -1.19
C GLU A 316 32.33 -0.17 0.01
N LEU A 317 33.15 -1.07 0.55
CA LEU A 317 34.12 -0.79 1.61
C LEU A 317 35.52 -1.05 1.06
N GLU A 318 36.50 -0.21 1.39
CA GLU A 318 37.88 -0.38 0.92
C GLU A 318 38.81 -0.69 2.09
N ALA A 319 39.39 -1.90 2.09
CA ALA A 319 40.38 -2.32 3.07
C ALA A 319 41.81 -2.01 2.55
N PRO A 320 42.62 -1.20 3.28
CA PRO A 320 43.94 -0.78 2.80
C PRO A 320 44.99 -1.91 2.79
N ALA A 321 44.78 -2.98 3.54
CA ALA A 321 45.67 -4.14 3.64
C ALA A 321 44.90 -5.38 4.10
N ASP A 322 45.45 -6.57 3.90
CA ASP A 322 44.93 -7.79 4.49
C ASP A 322 44.95 -7.68 6.03
N GLY A 323 43.83 -7.95 6.69
CA GLY A 323 43.79 -7.98 8.15
C GLY A 323 42.41 -7.96 8.77
N TRP A 324 42.38 -7.72 10.08
CA TRP A 324 41.15 -7.66 10.85
C TRP A 324 40.59 -6.24 10.86
N TYR A 325 39.27 -6.13 10.77
CA TYR A 325 38.55 -4.87 10.79
C TYR A 325 37.33 -4.98 11.69
N VAL A 326 36.90 -3.85 12.22
CA VAL A 326 35.63 -3.67 12.92
C VAL A 326 34.77 -2.72 12.08
N ILE A 327 33.48 -3.03 12.03
CA ILE A 327 32.48 -2.21 11.36
C ILE A 327 31.66 -1.50 12.44
N ASP A 328 31.71 -0.17 12.47
CA ASP A 328 30.79 0.65 13.25
C ASP A 328 29.72 1.23 12.33
N ILE A 329 28.51 1.42 12.86
CA ILE A 329 27.38 1.96 12.13
C ILE A 329 26.84 3.13 12.93
N LYS A 330 26.61 4.26 12.26
CA LYS A 330 25.86 5.36 12.84
C LYS A 330 24.40 5.26 12.43
N ASP A 331 23.55 4.81 13.34
CA ASP A 331 22.14 4.54 13.08
C ASP A 331 21.18 5.28 14.01
N TYR A 332 19.92 5.37 13.60
CA TYR A 332 18.78 5.88 14.37
C TYR A 332 17.66 4.83 14.38
N GLN A 333 17.24 4.40 15.57
CA GLN A 333 16.18 3.43 15.78
C GLN A 333 15.18 3.94 16.83
N ASN A 334 14.28 4.84 16.41
CA ASN A 334 13.14 5.28 17.23
C ASN A 334 11.84 5.34 16.41
N TYR A 335 11.59 4.28 15.64
CA TYR A 335 10.38 4.17 14.82
C TYR A 335 9.25 3.45 15.56
N ARG A 336 9.59 2.53 16.47
CA ARG A 336 8.65 1.77 17.28
C ARG A 336 9.20 1.59 18.68
N SER A 337 8.41 1.91 19.69
CA SER A 337 8.88 1.79 21.08
C SER A 337 9.03 0.32 21.46
N GLY A 338 10.21 -0.03 21.98
CA GLY A 338 10.51 -1.38 22.47
C GLY A 338 10.72 -2.44 21.37
N PHE A 339 10.81 -2.05 20.10
CA PHE A 339 11.12 -2.99 19.01
C PHE A 339 12.55 -2.84 18.54
N LYS A 340 13.22 -3.97 18.31
CA LYS A 340 14.52 -4.03 17.63
C LYS A 340 14.31 -4.04 16.12
N ALA A 341 15.29 -3.54 15.36
CA ALA A 341 15.33 -3.72 13.91
C ALA A 341 16.31 -4.86 13.58
N TYR A 342 15.84 -5.92 12.93
CA TYR A 342 16.68 -7.06 12.57
C TYR A 342 17.22 -6.94 11.14
N ARG A 343 18.47 -7.33 10.95
CA ARG A 343 19.17 -7.32 9.67
C ARG A 343 19.99 -8.59 9.45
N THR A 344 20.00 -9.10 8.23
CA THR A 344 21.00 -10.09 7.81
C THR A 344 22.13 -9.35 7.09
N ILE A 345 23.36 -9.51 7.59
CA ILE A 345 24.55 -8.80 7.11
C ILE A 345 25.42 -9.75 6.29
N GLN A 346 25.80 -9.30 5.10
CA GLN A 346 26.62 -10.05 4.16
C GLN A 346 27.87 -9.23 3.79
N ILE A 347 29.00 -9.93 3.66
CA ILE A 347 30.25 -9.41 3.11
C ILE A 347 30.54 -10.21 1.84
N ASP A 348 30.75 -9.52 0.72
CA ASP A 348 31.02 -10.13 -0.59
C ASP A 348 29.96 -11.16 -1.04
N GLY A 349 28.70 -10.87 -0.69
CA GLY A 349 27.55 -11.71 -1.04
C GLY A 349 27.35 -12.95 -0.15
N GLU A 350 28.20 -13.17 0.86
CA GLU A 350 28.06 -14.27 1.82
C GLU A 350 27.85 -13.75 3.24
N VAL A 351 27.05 -14.47 4.04
CA VAL A 351 26.96 -14.22 5.48
C VAL A 351 28.23 -14.82 6.12
N PRO A 352 29.07 -14.04 6.82
CA PRO A 352 30.38 -14.53 7.25
C PRO A 352 30.31 -15.55 8.40
N PHE A 353 29.36 -15.39 9.32
CA PHE A 353 29.12 -16.28 10.47
C PHE A 353 27.68 -16.12 10.99
N GLN A 354 27.22 -17.07 11.81
CA GLN A 354 25.82 -17.21 12.25
C GLN A 354 25.24 -15.95 12.89
N GLU A 355 26.02 -15.23 13.67
CA GLU A 355 25.60 -14.05 14.43
C GLU A 355 25.27 -12.84 13.53
N MET A 356 25.65 -12.89 12.24
CA MET A 356 25.25 -11.90 11.24
C MET A 356 23.91 -12.22 10.58
N LEU A 357 23.30 -13.37 10.87
CA LEU A 357 21.88 -13.61 10.60
C LEU A 357 21.05 -12.92 11.70
N GLN A 358 20.00 -12.20 11.32
CA GLN A 358 19.08 -11.59 12.31
C GLN A 358 19.82 -10.71 13.34
N TYR A 359 20.88 -10.01 12.93
CA TYR A 359 21.59 -9.07 13.79
C TYR A 359 20.62 -7.97 14.24
N ALA A 360 20.55 -7.73 15.55
CA ALA A 360 19.56 -6.86 16.16
C ALA A 360 20.15 -5.47 16.43
N PHE A 361 19.48 -4.44 15.91
CA PHE A 361 19.71 -3.05 16.27
C PHE A 361 18.71 -2.66 17.35
N ASP A 362 19.23 -2.27 18.52
CA ASP A 362 18.42 -1.89 19.67
C ASP A 362 17.75 -0.53 19.49
N HIS A 363 16.65 -0.33 20.21
CA HIS A 363 15.92 0.92 20.22
C HIS A 363 16.67 2.02 20.99
N HIS A 364 16.87 3.17 20.37
CA HIS A 364 17.48 4.37 20.97
C HIS A 364 16.94 5.67 20.36
N LYS A 365 17.00 6.78 21.09
CA LYS A 365 16.27 8.01 20.75
C LYS A 365 17.07 9.02 19.92
N GLU A 366 18.35 8.78 19.75
CA GLU A 366 19.31 9.65 19.09
C GLU A 366 20.15 8.85 18.11
N PHE A 367 20.87 9.49 17.19
CA PHE A 367 21.86 8.72 16.43
C PHE A 367 22.99 8.26 17.35
N GLU A 368 23.31 6.99 17.29
CA GLU A 368 24.40 6.35 18.04
C GLU A 368 25.40 5.72 17.06
N ILE A 369 26.68 5.64 17.42
CA ILE A 369 27.74 4.96 16.67
C ILE A 369 28.06 3.67 17.40
N ASN A 370 27.50 2.57 16.92
CA ASN A 370 27.65 1.25 17.54
C ASN A 370 28.45 0.30 16.64
N SER A 371 29.37 -0.45 17.23
CA SER A 371 30.03 -1.55 16.53
C SER A 371 29.05 -2.70 16.31
N LEU A 372 29.20 -3.44 15.21
CA LEU A 372 28.65 -4.79 15.13
C LEU A 372 29.30 -5.64 16.22
N ALA A 373 28.52 -6.05 17.23
CA ALA A 373 29.05 -6.60 18.47
C ALA A 373 28.19 -7.75 19.02
N ASP A 374 28.78 -8.52 19.93
CA ASP A 374 28.04 -9.53 20.70
C ASP A 374 27.10 -8.90 21.75
N LYS A 375 26.36 -9.74 22.47
CA LYS A 375 25.44 -9.28 23.52
C LYS A 375 26.14 -8.61 24.71
N GLN A 376 27.45 -8.75 24.83
CA GLN A 376 28.27 -8.14 25.87
C GLN A 376 28.86 -6.79 25.42
N GLY A 377 28.68 -6.43 24.14
CA GLY A 377 29.21 -5.22 23.53
C GLY A 377 30.64 -5.36 23.00
N GLU A 378 31.18 -6.58 22.92
CA GLU A 378 32.48 -6.83 22.32
C GLU A 378 32.36 -6.85 20.79
N PRO A 379 33.12 -6.00 20.06
CA PRO A 379 32.99 -5.92 18.61
C PRO A 379 33.40 -7.20 17.88
N TYR A 380 32.58 -7.62 16.93
CA TYR A 380 32.95 -8.63 15.95
C TYR A 380 34.06 -8.10 15.03
N LYS A 381 35.01 -8.98 14.71
CA LYS A 381 36.12 -8.70 13.81
C LYS A 381 35.88 -9.43 12.50
N PHE A 382 36.08 -8.73 11.39
CA PHE A 382 35.95 -9.25 10.03
C PHE A 382 37.34 -9.28 9.39
N TYR A 383 37.75 -10.44 8.86
CA TYR A 383 38.98 -10.54 8.10
C TYR A 383 38.70 -10.13 6.66
N LEU A 384 39.34 -9.06 6.19
CA LEU A 384 39.22 -8.54 4.83
C LEU A 384 40.57 -8.57 4.14
N THR A 385 40.56 -8.88 2.84
CA THR A 385 41.75 -8.76 1.99
C THR A 385 41.95 -7.32 1.55
N GLN A 386 43.13 -6.96 1.05
CA GLN A 386 43.39 -5.66 0.48
C GLN A 386 42.51 -5.43 -0.76
N GLY A 387 41.76 -4.33 -0.76
CA GLY A 387 40.96 -3.90 -1.90
C GLY A 387 39.50 -3.62 -1.54
N LYS A 388 38.65 -3.69 -2.57
CA LYS A 388 37.22 -3.39 -2.47
C LYS A 388 36.44 -4.63 -2.05
N HIS A 389 35.61 -4.44 -1.05
CA HIS A 389 34.66 -5.40 -0.53
C HIS A 389 33.25 -4.82 -0.60
N THR A 390 32.25 -5.68 -0.66
CA THR A 390 30.85 -5.24 -0.58
C THR A 390 30.27 -5.59 0.78
N MET A 391 29.54 -4.65 1.37
CA MET A 391 28.71 -4.92 2.54
C MET A 391 27.26 -4.76 2.14
N ARG A 392 26.48 -5.82 2.29
CA ARG A 392 25.03 -5.79 2.07
C ARG A 392 24.32 -5.98 3.40
N MET A 393 23.27 -5.20 3.59
CA MET A 393 22.38 -5.33 4.73
C MET A 393 20.97 -5.60 4.22
N VAL A 394 20.36 -6.69 4.67
CA VAL A 394 19.03 -7.14 4.26
C VAL A 394 18.06 -7.00 5.41
N VAL A 395 16.87 -6.45 5.16
CA VAL A 395 15.78 -6.36 6.12
C VAL A 395 15.27 -7.76 6.41
N ASP A 396 15.34 -8.17 7.68
CA ASP A 396 14.99 -9.51 8.12
C ASP A 396 13.87 -9.45 9.15
N SER A 397 12.75 -10.14 8.91
CA SER A 397 11.65 -10.22 9.87
C SER A 397 11.37 -11.63 10.34
N SER A 398 12.26 -12.60 10.06
CA SER A 398 12.03 -14.01 10.35
C SER A 398 11.91 -14.31 11.85
N LYS A 399 12.56 -13.51 12.72
CA LYS A 399 12.33 -13.55 14.17
C LYS A 399 10.89 -13.22 14.58
N MET A 400 10.16 -12.46 13.77
CA MET A 400 8.77 -12.07 14.04
C MET A 400 7.77 -13.12 13.54
N GLN A 401 8.20 -14.08 12.71
CA GLN A 401 7.31 -15.00 12.02
C GLN A 401 6.47 -15.88 12.96
N PRO A 402 7.02 -16.46 14.05
CA PRO A 402 6.19 -17.21 15.00
C PRO A 402 5.10 -16.34 15.64
N ILE A 403 5.40 -15.06 15.93
CA ILE A 403 4.42 -14.10 16.47
C ILE A 403 3.33 -13.82 15.42
N LEU A 404 3.74 -13.55 14.17
CA LEU A 404 2.83 -13.24 13.07
C LEU A 404 1.84 -14.39 12.83
N MET A 405 2.35 -15.62 12.77
CA MET A 405 1.56 -16.82 12.51
C MET A 405 0.59 -17.10 13.66
N SER A 406 1.05 -17.04 14.91
CA SER A 406 0.17 -17.19 16.07
C SER A 406 -0.92 -16.13 16.17
N LEU A 407 -0.60 -14.88 15.79
CA LEU A 407 -1.60 -13.80 15.75
C LEU A 407 -2.65 -14.04 14.67
N ARG A 408 -2.27 -14.52 13.48
CA ARG A 408 -3.20 -14.89 12.40
C ARG A 408 -4.13 -16.02 12.83
N ASP A 409 -3.58 -17.07 13.44
CA ASP A 409 -4.33 -18.18 14.01
C ASP A 409 -5.32 -17.70 15.09
N ALA A 410 -4.86 -16.92 16.07
CA ALA A 410 -5.71 -16.35 17.11
C ALA A 410 -6.82 -15.46 16.54
N LEU A 411 -6.53 -14.68 15.50
CA LEU A 411 -7.50 -13.85 14.80
C LEU A 411 -8.58 -14.71 14.12
N GLY A 412 -8.19 -15.80 13.46
CA GLY A 412 -9.10 -16.79 12.87
C GLY A 412 -10.03 -17.42 13.91
N GLN A 413 -9.48 -17.83 15.06
CA GLN A 413 -10.27 -18.39 16.17
C GLN A 413 -11.27 -17.38 16.75
N ILE A 414 -10.87 -16.11 16.87
CA ILE A 414 -11.77 -15.03 17.30
C ILE A 414 -12.90 -14.82 16.28
N ALA A 415 -12.59 -14.81 14.98
CA ALA A 415 -13.57 -14.64 13.92
C ALA A 415 -14.57 -15.81 13.85
N GLU A 416 -14.08 -17.05 13.98
CA GLU A 416 -14.94 -18.22 14.03
C GLU A 416 -15.86 -18.19 15.25
N PHE A 417 -15.32 -17.81 16.42
CA PHE A 417 -16.10 -17.65 17.65
C PHE A 417 -17.17 -16.56 17.49
N ASP A 418 -16.82 -15.38 16.99
CA ASP A 418 -17.76 -14.28 16.75
C ASP A 418 -18.91 -14.72 15.82
N ARG A 419 -18.58 -15.32 14.67
CA ARG A 419 -19.57 -15.83 13.71
C ARG A 419 -20.48 -16.90 14.34
N HIS A 420 -19.91 -17.83 15.11
CA HIS A 420 -20.67 -18.87 15.80
C HIS A 420 -21.69 -18.27 16.78
N ILE A 421 -21.28 -17.27 17.55
CA ILE A 421 -22.16 -16.57 18.49
C ILE A 421 -23.27 -15.84 17.73
N ARG A 422 -22.96 -15.10 16.66
CA ARG A 422 -23.95 -14.40 15.82
C ARG A 422 -24.99 -15.35 15.21
N LEU A 423 -24.59 -16.55 14.80
CA LEU A 423 -25.52 -17.58 14.30
C LEU A 423 -26.49 -18.06 15.39
N ILE A 424 -26.02 -18.19 16.64
CA ILE A 424 -26.86 -18.61 17.77
C ILE A 424 -27.82 -17.50 18.20
N THR A 425 -27.34 -16.26 18.24
CA THR A 425 -28.08 -15.13 18.81
C THR A 425 -28.98 -14.44 17.77
N GLY A 426 -28.65 -14.59 16.48
CA GLY A 426 -29.21 -13.85 15.36
C GLY A 426 -28.73 -12.39 15.34
N ASN A 427 -28.91 -11.69 14.22
CA ASN A 427 -28.75 -10.23 14.14
C ASN A 427 -30.08 -9.56 14.54
N TYR A 428 -30.26 -9.31 15.84
CA TYR A 428 -31.45 -8.60 16.34
C TYR A 428 -31.09 -7.13 16.54
N SER A 429 -31.82 -6.24 15.87
CA SER A 429 -31.70 -4.81 16.13
C SER A 429 -33.05 -4.11 16.13
N LYS A 430 -33.15 -3.01 16.87
CA LYS A 430 -34.22 -2.02 16.67
C LYS A 430 -33.90 -1.04 15.52
N ASN A 431 -32.61 -0.86 15.18
CA ASN A 431 -32.11 0.07 14.15
C ASN A 431 -30.95 -0.56 13.36
N ALA A 432 -30.79 -0.27 12.07
CA ALA A 432 -29.67 -0.81 11.27
C ALA A 432 -28.26 -0.59 11.88
N ALA A 433 -28.09 0.42 12.75
CA ALA A 433 -26.83 0.76 13.40
C ALA A 433 -26.51 0.00 14.72
N ASP A 434 -27.48 -0.68 15.34
CA ASP A 434 -27.36 -1.22 16.73
C ASP A 434 -27.56 -2.74 16.82
N ALA A 435 -27.18 -3.49 15.78
CA ALA A 435 -27.32 -4.94 15.78
C ALA A 435 -26.69 -5.57 17.04
N ASN A 436 -27.49 -6.36 17.74
CA ASN A 436 -27.17 -7.15 18.92
C ASN A 436 -27.01 -6.40 20.25
N VAL A 437 -27.34 -5.11 20.31
CA VAL A 437 -27.26 -4.28 21.55
C VAL A 437 -28.64 -4.13 22.24
N ASP A 438 -29.38 -5.22 22.40
CA ASP A 438 -30.61 -5.21 23.21
C ASP A 438 -30.29 -5.53 24.69
N SER A 439 -30.04 -4.48 25.47
CA SER A 439 -29.78 -4.57 26.91
C SER A 439 -30.95 -5.12 27.74
N THR A 440 -32.13 -5.30 27.13
CA THR A 440 -33.31 -5.87 27.80
C THR A 440 -33.47 -7.37 27.59
N ARG A 441 -32.64 -7.98 26.72
CA ARG A 441 -32.67 -9.41 26.42
C ARG A 441 -31.68 -10.17 27.31
N THR A 442 -32.18 -11.15 28.05
CA THR A 442 -31.34 -12.04 28.88
C THR A 442 -30.97 -13.30 28.10
N TRP A 443 -29.69 -13.68 28.17
CA TRP A 443 -29.14 -14.86 27.50
C TRP A 443 -28.79 -15.96 28.50
N GLU A 444 -28.87 -17.21 28.05
CA GLU A 444 -28.37 -18.39 28.78
C GLU A 444 -27.34 -19.09 27.89
N MET A 445 -26.17 -18.48 27.68
CA MET A 445 -25.25 -18.91 26.63
C MET A 445 -24.79 -20.36 26.76
N LYS A 446 -24.59 -20.85 27.99
CA LYS A 446 -24.22 -22.25 28.27
C LYS A 446 -25.26 -23.28 27.82
N LYS A 447 -26.52 -22.85 27.64
CA LYS A 447 -27.60 -23.72 27.13
C LYS A 447 -27.55 -23.85 25.62
N TYR A 448 -27.16 -22.78 24.92
CA TYR A 448 -27.07 -22.74 23.46
C TYR A 448 -25.72 -23.23 22.94
N ASP A 449 -24.62 -22.92 23.65
CA ASP A 449 -23.28 -23.46 23.43
C ASP A 449 -22.66 -23.89 24.78
N PRO A 450 -22.70 -25.20 25.10
CA PRO A 450 -22.10 -25.73 26.33
C PRO A 450 -20.60 -25.48 26.48
N ASP A 451 -19.89 -25.30 25.35
CA ASP A 451 -18.44 -25.14 25.31
C ASP A 451 -17.99 -23.67 25.23
N VAL A 452 -18.93 -22.70 25.30
CA VAL A 452 -18.64 -21.26 25.13
C VAL A 452 -17.51 -20.77 26.04
N VAL A 453 -17.49 -21.20 27.31
CA VAL A 453 -16.45 -20.83 28.28
C VAL A 453 -15.10 -21.40 27.87
N LYS A 454 -15.07 -22.67 27.44
CA LYS A 454 -13.84 -23.37 27.08
C LYS A 454 -13.21 -22.76 25.82
N LYS A 455 -14.04 -22.45 24.81
CA LYS A 455 -13.60 -21.79 23.57
C LYS A 455 -13.04 -20.40 23.86
N LEU A 456 -13.76 -19.56 24.61
CA LEU A 456 -13.30 -18.21 24.95
C LEU A 456 -12.01 -18.23 25.79
N GLN A 457 -11.89 -19.16 26.74
CA GLN A 457 -10.67 -19.33 27.53
C GLN A 457 -9.47 -19.75 26.67
N ALA A 458 -9.66 -20.60 25.67
CA ALA A 458 -8.60 -21.01 24.77
C ALA A 458 -8.03 -19.82 23.98
N ILE A 459 -8.92 -18.96 23.46
CA ILE A 459 -8.55 -17.70 22.78
C ILE A 459 -7.75 -16.80 23.72
N THR A 460 -8.23 -16.56 24.94
CA THR A 460 -7.54 -15.70 25.91
C THR A 460 -6.15 -16.23 26.29
N ASN A 461 -6.03 -17.55 26.48
CA ASN A 461 -4.75 -18.19 26.76
C ASN A 461 -3.77 -18.04 25.58
N ARG A 462 -4.26 -18.21 24.35
CA ARG A 462 -3.45 -18.05 23.13
C ARG A 462 -2.89 -16.64 23.01
N LEU A 463 -3.73 -15.61 23.18
CA LEU A 463 -3.28 -14.21 23.18
C LEU A 463 -2.26 -13.92 24.28
N SER A 464 -2.41 -14.55 25.45
CA SER A 464 -1.48 -14.39 26.57
C SER A 464 -0.11 -14.99 26.25
N GLN A 465 -0.05 -16.18 25.64
CA GLN A 465 1.19 -16.80 25.18
C GLN A 465 1.90 -15.94 24.13
N ILE A 466 1.15 -15.40 23.17
CA ILE A 466 1.69 -14.50 22.14
C ILE A 466 2.32 -13.26 22.77
N ARG A 467 1.64 -12.66 23.75
CA ARG A 467 2.16 -11.50 24.48
C ARG A 467 3.46 -11.82 25.22
N GLU A 468 3.52 -12.95 25.93
CA GLU A 468 4.72 -13.38 26.65
C GLU A 468 5.91 -13.60 25.70
N TYR A 469 5.69 -14.31 24.59
CA TYR A 469 6.72 -14.56 23.58
C TYR A 469 7.19 -13.27 22.89
N THR A 470 6.28 -12.34 22.62
CA THR A 470 6.63 -11.02 22.05
C THR A 470 7.58 -10.25 22.95
N ASN A 471 7.33 -10.25 24.27
CA ASN A 471 8.20 -9.58 25.24
C ASN A 471 9.56 -10.27 25.37
N PHE A 472 9.59 -11.59 25.24
CA PHE A 472 10.84 -12.36 25.20
C PHE A 472 11.71 -11.97 24.00
N VAL A 473 11.14 -11.95 22.79
CA VAL A 473 11.91 -11.63 21.56
C VAL A 473 12.43 -10.19 21.56
N ASN A 474 11.63 -9.24 22.06
CA ASN A 474 12.00 -7.82 22.11
C ASN A 474 12.83 -7.42 23.34
N GLU A 475 12.99 -8.32 24.31
CA GLU A 475 13.64 -8.07 25.61
C GLU A 475 13.04 -6.87 26.39
N SER A 476 11.83 -6.44 26.02
CA SER A 476 11.12 -5.29 26.60
C SER A 476 9.61 -5.35 26.35
N ASP A 477 8.83 -4.59 27.14
CA ASP A 477 7.42 -4.35 26.82
C ASP A 477 7.32 -3.51 25.54
N SER A 478 6.48 -3.97 24.62
CA SER A 478 6.21 -3.31 23.35
C SER A 478 4.78 -2.79 23.27
N ASP A 479 4.51 -1.88 22.33
CA ASP A 479 3.15 -1.38 22.08
C ASP A 479 2.17 -2.52 21.72
N LEU A 480 2.62 -3.54 20.98
CA LEU A 480 1.87 -4.77 20.68
C LEU A 480 1.50 -5.51 21.98
N SER A 481 2.47 -5.69 22.88
CA SER A 481 2.24 -6.39 24.15
C SER A 481 1.18 -5.71 25.03
N GLN A 482 1.10 -4.37 25.00
CA GLN A 482 0.10 -3.59 25.74
C GLN A 482 -1.28 -3.64 25.07
N SER A 483 -1.31 -3.65 23.74
CA SER A 483 -2.55 -3.84 22.97
C SER A 483 -3.16 -5.22 23.20
N LEU A 484 -2.32 -6.28 23.20
CA LEU A 484 -2.74 -7.64 23.53
C LEU A 484 -3.24 -7.74 24.97
N LYS A 485 -2.55 -7.11 25.93
CA LYS A 485 -2.99 -7.04 27.34
C LYS A 485 -4.40 -6.43 27.47
N SER A 486 -4.68 -5.39 26.70
CA SER A 486 -6.00 -4.73 26.68
C SER A 486 -7.08 -5.66 26.12
N SER A 487 -6.77 -6.38 25.04
CA SER A 487 -7.68 -7.36 24.42
C SER A 487 -7.97 -8.55 25.34
N ILE A 488 -6.93 -9.09 26.01
CA ILE A 488 -7.04 -10.15 27.01
C ILE A 488 -7.98 -9.72 28.15
N SER A 489 -7.82 -8.50 28.67
CA SER A 489 -8.67 -7.96 29.73
C SER A 489 -10.16 -7.90 29.32
N ILE A 490 -10.46 -7.53 28.07
CA ILE A 490 -11.83 -7.51 27.54
C ILE A 490 -12.45 -8.91 27.58
N LEU A 491 -11.70 -9.92 27.10
CA LEU A 491 -12.15 -11.33 27.05
C LEU A 491 -12.26 -11.95 28.45
N ASP A 492 -11.33 -11.66 29.35
CA ASP A 492 -11.39 -12.09 30.75
C ASP A 492 -12.64 -11.57 31.45
N ASN A 493 -13.03 -10.32 31.19
CA ASN A 493 -14.29 -9.78 31.73
C ASN A 493 -15.52 -10.53 31.20
N MET A 494 -15.51 -10.99 29.94
CA MET A 494 -16.59 -11.81 29.38
C MET A 494 -16.61 -13.23 29.95
N LEU A 495 -15.47 -13.77 30.37
CA LEU A 495 -15.40 -15.06 31.05
C LEU A 495 -16.05 -15.03 32.45
N LEU A 496 -16.09 -13.86 33.10
CA LEU A 496 -16.79 -13.69 34.39
C LEU A 496 -18.31 -13.89 34.25
N ASP A 497 -18.92 -13.42 33.17
CA ASP A 497 -20.32 -13.69 32.81
C ASP A 497 -20.50 -13.88 31.30
N VAL A 498 -20.50 -15.13 30.86
CA VAL A 498 -20.67 -15.49 29.44
C VAL A 498 -22.03 -15.12 28.86
N ASN A 499 -23.03 -14.78 29.69
CA ASN A 499 -24.32 -14.33 29.18
C ASN A 499 -24.28 -12.91 28.63
N GLU A 500 -23.24 -12.13 28.92
CA GLU A 500 -23.04 -10.80 28.35
C GLU A 500 -22.42 -10.83 26.94
N ILE A 501 -21.84 -11.97 26.50
CA ILE A 501 -21.16 -12.11 25.20
C ILE A 501 -22.02 -11.57 24.04
N PRO A 502 -23.32 -11.93 23.89
CA PRO A 502 -24.14 -11.41 22.80
C PRO A 502 -24.31 -9.89 22.82
N SER A 503 -24.34 -9.27 24.01
CA SER A 503 -24.47 -7.82 24.17
C SER A 503 -23.17 -7.06 23.94
N ARG A 504 -22.04 -7.78 23.89
CA ARG A 504 -20.69 -7.24 23.71
C ARG A 504 -20.03 -7.78 22.43
N ILE A 505 -20.84 -8.21 21.47
CA ILE A 505 -20.36 -8.86 20.25
C ILE A 505 -19.41 -7.96 19.43
N ASN A 506 -19.59 -6.63 19.51
CA ASN A 506 -18.74 -5.65 18.82
C ASN A 506 -17.34 -5.50 19.45
N ASP A 507 -17.13 -6.00 20.67
CA ASP A 507 -15.79 -6.03 21.27
C ASP A 507 -14.89 -7.03 20.51
N PHE A 508 -15.44 -8.10 19.93
CA PHE A 508 -14.66 -9.02 19.08
C PHE A 508 -14.15 -8.32 17.82
N SER A 509 -15.01 -7.61 17.09
CA SER A 509 -14.60 -6.77 15.94
C SER A 509 -13.53 -5.75 16.34
N SER A 510 -13.63 -5.17 17.54
CA SER A 510 -12.62 -4.22 18.06
C SER A 510 -11.28 -4.89 18.34
N ILE A 511 -11.28 -6.08 18.95
CA ILE A 511 -10.06 -6.89 19.18
C ILE A 511 -9.44 -7.30 17.85
N GLN A 512 -10.26 -7.77 16.89
CA GLN A 512 -9.83 -8.16 15.55
C GLN A 512 -9.18 -6.99 14.81
N ALA A 513 -9.79 -5.80 14.85
CA ALA A 513 -9.24 -4.59 14.24
C ALA A 513 -7.87 -4.21 14.84
N ASN A 514 -7.73 -4.31 16.17
CA ASN A 514 -6.46 -4.05 16.85
C ASN A 514 -5.38 -5.05 16.43
N ILE A 515 -5.68 -6.36 16.42
CA ILE A 515 -4.74 -7.41 15.99
C ILE A 515 -4.37 -7.23 14.51
N GLY A 516 -5.35 -6.96 13.64
CA GLY A 516 -5.15 -6.72 12.21
C GLY A 516 -4.19 -5.55 11.94
N THR A 517 -4.31 -4.45 12.70
CA THR A 517 -3.39 -3.30 12.62
C THR A 517 -1.94 -3.69 12.96
N TRP A 518 -1.74 -4.63 13.87
CA TRP A 518 -0.39 -5.13 14.19
C TRP A 518 0.15 -6.10 13.15
N LEU A 519 -0.71 -6.96 12.57
CA LEU A 519 -0.29 -7.88 11.52
C LEU A 519 0.34 -7.15 10.33
N THR A 520 -0.12 -5.95 9.98
CA THR A 520 0.42 -5.15 8.86
C THR A 520 1.78 -4.52 9.15
N THR A 521 2.09 -4.27 10.43
CA THR A 521 3.30 -3.53 10.84
C THR A 521 4.37 -4.43 11.46
N LEU A 522 4.03 -5.65 11.88
CA LEU A 522 4.95 -6.54 12.60
C LEU A 522 6.18 -6.92 11.78
N THR A 523 6.02 -7.12 10.48
CA THR A 523 7.12 -7.44 9.56
C THR A 523 7.93 -6.22 9.14
N GLN A 524 7.45 -4.99 9.39
CA GLN A 524 8.18 -3.77 9.06
C GLN A 524 9.31 -3.52 10.08
N GLN A 525 10.54 -3.39 9.58
CA GLN A 525 11.77 -3.28 10.37
C GLN A 525 12.57 -2.03 9.95
N PRO A 526 12.07 -0.81 10.20
CA PRO A 526 12.75 0.43 9.80
C PRO A 526 14.08 0.65 10.54
N LEU A 527 15.10 1.08 9.80
CA LEU A 527 16.41 1.49 10.33
C LEU A 527 16.96 2.63 9.48
N LEU A 528 17.35 3.75 10.10
CA LEU A 528 17.91 4.90 9.41
C LEU A 528 19.41 4.98 9.65
N LEU A 529 20.20 5.10 8.59
CA LEU A 529 21.65 5.17 8.63
C LEU A 529 22.15 6.57 8.26
N ASP A 530 23.22 7.01 8.91
CA ASP A 530 24.01 8.18 8.54
C ASP A 530 25.24 7.71 7.74
N TYR A 531 26.11 6.92 8.36
CA TYR A 531 27.28 6.34 7.70
C TYR A 531 27.75 5.02 8.33
N ILE A 532 28.60 4.30 7.59
CA ILE A 532 29.29 3.09 8.01
C ILE A 532 30.77 3.40 8.18
N VAL A 533 31.41 2.90 9.23
CA VAL A 533 32.83 3.09 9.52
C VAL A 533 33.53 1.75 9.45
N LEU A 534 34.54 1.62 8.59
CA LEU A 534 35.47 0.50 8.61
C LEU A 534 36.76 0.93 9.30
N ARG A 535 37.16 0.25 10.37
CA ARG A 535 38.37 0.58 11.14
C ARG A 535 39.20 -0.63 11.52
N THR A 536 40.49 -0.43 11.76
CA THR A 536 41.33 -1.45 12.39
C THR A 536 40.93 -1.61 13.86
N PRO A 537 41.09 -2.81 14.46
CA PRO A 537 40.79 -3.04 15.87
C PRO A 537 41.47 -2.00 16.77
N ASP A 538 40.79 -1.60 17.84
CA ASP A 538 41.27 -0.61 18.83
C ASP A 538 41.45 0.85 18.34
N THR A 539 41.30 1.12 17.03
CA THR A 539 41.35 2.50 16.50
C THR A 539 40.26 3.39 17.10
N LYS A 540 40.66 4.56 17.61
CA LYS A 540 39.73 5.61 18.06
C LYS A 540 39.46 6.59 16.94
N THR A 541 38.22 6.59 16.43
CA THR A 541 37.83 7.39 15.25
C THR A 541 37.70 8.89 15.57
N GLY A 542 37.33 9.24 16.80
CA GLY A 542 37.07 10.63 17.20
C GLY A 542 35.74 11.20 16.68
N LEU A 543 34.92 10.35 16.06
CA LEU A 543 33.57 10.67 15.62
C LEU A 543 32.67 10.97 16.84
N LYS A 544 31.63 11.77 16.62
CA LYS A 544 30.78 12.30 17.69
C LYS A 544 29.32 12.00 17.43
N GLU A 545 28.61 11.76 18.51
CA GLU A 545 27.17 11.55 18.52
C GLU A 545 26.42 12.81 18.94
N PRO A 546 25.22 13.04 18.38
CA PRO A 546 24.33 14.05 18.91
C PRO A 546 23.91 13.72 20.34
N THR A 547 23.83 14.75 21.18
CA THR A 547 23.29 14.66 22.54
C THR A 547 22.27 15.77 22.73
N LEU A 548 21.42 15.64 23.75
CA LEU A 548 20.46 16.71 24.10
C LEU A 548 21.14 18.08 24.27
N LEU A 549 22.38 18.12 24.75
CA LEU A 549 23.14 19.37 24.92
C LEU A 549 23.75 19.90 23.62
N SER A 550 24.21 19.03 22.69
CA SER A 550 24.78 19.49 21.42
C SER A 550 23.70 19.98 20.44
N ARG A 551 22.46 19.50 20.57
CA ARG A 551 21.32 19.94 19.75
C ARG A 551 20.92 21.39 20.00
N VAL A 552 21.01 21.89 21.24
CA VAL A 552 20.60 23.27 21.60
C VAL A 552 21.31 24.34 20.73
N PRO A 553 22.65 24.42 20.66
CA PRO A 553 23.31 25.42 19.82
C PRO A 553 23.04 25.21 18.34
N TYR A 554 22.87 23.96 17.88
CA TYR A 554 22.53 23.67 16.49
C TYR A 554 21.15 24.21 16.13
N THR A 555 20.12 23.96 16.94
CA THR A 555 18.76 24.47 16.73
C THR A 555 18.73 26.00 16.73
N VAL A 556 19.48 26.66 17.61
CA VAL A 556 19.58 28.13 17.62
C VAL A 556 20.24 28.66 16.33
N MET A 557 21.31 27.99 15.86
CA MET A 557 21.96 28.34 14.60
C MET A 557 21.02 28.12 13.43
N ASP A 558 20.28 27.01 13.40
CA ASP A 558 19.37 26.67 12.32
C ASP A 558 18.15 27.59 12.27
N PHE A 559 17.61 27.94 13.43
CA PHE A 559 16.61 29.01 13.55
C PHE A 559 17.15 30.36 13.07
N ALA A 560 18.41 30.71 13.36
CA ALA A 560 19.00 31.92 12.80
C ALA A 560 19.12 31.85 11.27
N ARG A 561 19.50 30.69 10.72
CA ARG A 561 19.52 30.44 9.27
C ARG A 561 18.12 30.57 8.66
N SER A 562 17.05 30.25 9.40
CA SER A 562 15.67 30.35 8.92
C SER A 562 15.23 31.78 8.54
N PHE A 563 15.90 32.82 9.06
CA PHE A 563 15.59 34.22 8.72
C PHE A 563 16.33 34.75 7.48
N TYR A 564 17.38 34.07 7.02
CA TYR A 564 18.24 34.55 5.93
C TYR A 564 18.28 33.60 4.73
N LEU A 565 18.05 32.30 4.94
CA LEU A 565 17.88 31.34 3.84
C LEU A 565 16.43 31.40 3.36
N ASN A 566 16.25 31.45 2.05
CA ASN A 566 14.93 31.39 1.44
C ASN A 566 14.55 29.91 1.27
N TYR A 567 13.65 29.41 2.12
CA TYR A 567 13.18 28.02 2.12
C TYR A 567 12.01 27.80 1.18
N ASP A 568 11.32 28.88 0.82
CA ASP A 568 10.27 28.80 -0.16
C ASP A 568 10.90 28.50 -1.51
N GLN A 569 10.35 27.50 -2.21
CA GLN A 569 10.50 27.40 -3.66
C GLN A 569 9.92 28.65 -4.37
N ASP A 570 9.31 29.58 -3.63
CA ASP A 570 8.95 30.96 -4.02
C ASP A 570 10.17 31.91 -4.14
N GLY A 571 11.35 31.37 -4.43
CA GLY A 571 12.59 32.12 -4.66
C GLY A 571 12.66 32.87 -5.98
N ASN A 572 11.51 33.20 -6.56
CA ASN A 572 11.25 34.32 -7.47
C ASN A 572 9.78 34.21 -7.88
N GLN A 573 8.90 35.04 -7.31
CA GLN A 573 7.73 35.52 -8.04
C GLN A 573 8.22 36.38 -9.22
N ASP A 574 8.99 35.78 -10.12
CA ASP A 574 9.18 36.38 -11.43
C ASP A 574 7.81 36.26 -12.09
N ASP A 575 7.29 37.36 -12.63
CA ASP A 575 6.00 37.44 -13.34
C ASP A 575 5.89 36.37 -14.45
N LYS A 576 6.99 35.68 -14.78
CA LYS A 576 7.13 34.65 -15.81
C LYS A 576 6.82 33.21 -15.34
N SER A 577 6.82 32.90 -14.04
CA SER A 577 6.60 31.52 -13.56
C SER A 577 5.14 31.08 -13.66
N LEU A 578 4.88 29.85 -14.11
CA LEU A 578 3.52 29.29 -14.20
C LEU A 578 2.99 28.96 -12.79
N THR A 579 1.88 29.56 -12.38
CA THR A 579 1.27 29.31 -11.07
C THR A 579 0.20 28.22 -11.15
N ILE A 580 0.38 27.16 -10.38
CA ILE A 580 -0.51 26.00 -10.35
C ILE A 580 -1.07 25.83 -8.94
N TRP A 581 -2.38 25.69 -8.82
CA TRP A 581 -3.04 25.35 -7.55
C TRP A 581 -3.54 23.91 -7.59
N VAL A 582 -3.24 23.12 -6.56
CA VAL A 582 -3.52 21.68 -6.53
C VAL A 582 -4.45 21.32 -5.37
N GLY A 583 -5.62 20.77 -5.69
CA GLY A 583 -6.63 20.31 -4.74
C GLY A 583 -6.37 18.90 -4.20
N ARG A 584 -5.13 18.58 -3.80
CA ARG A 584 -4.75 17.25 -3.28
C ARG A 584 -3.93 17.35 -2.00
N GLY A 585 -3.72 16.20 -1.35
CA GLY A 585 -2.85 16.06 -0.19
C GLY A 585 -1.40 16.47 -0.48
N ARG A 586 -0.68 16.84 0.58
CA ARG A 586 0.71 17.33 0.49
C ARG A 586 1.64 16.35 -0.22
N ASP A 587 1.53 15.06 0.08
CA ASP A 587 2.39 14.02 -0.51
C ASP A 587 2.30 14.01 -2.05
N TYR A 588 1.09 14.08 -2.60
CA TYR A 588 0.87 14.19 -4.04
C TYR A 588 1.49 15.48 -4.63
N VAL A 589 1.38 16.60 -3.92
CA VAL A 589 1.94 17.88 -4.38
C VAL A 589 3.46 17.87 -4.34
N ASP A 590 4.06 17.32 -3.30
CA ASP A 590 5.51 17.24 -3.15
C ASP A 590 6.11 16.31 -4.21
N GLN A 591 5.46 15.17 -4.50
CA GLN A 591 5.86 14.31 -5.61
C GLN A 591 5.73 15.01 -6.98
N LEU A 592 4.68 15.82 -7.17
CA LEU A 592 4.51 16.58 -8.41
C LEU A 592 5.61 17.64 -8.56
N ARG A 593 5.97 18.35 -7.48
CA ARG A 593 7.08 19.31 -7.47
C ARG A 593 8.41 18.66 -7.82
N GLU A 594 8.67 17.48 -7.26
CA GLU A 594 9.88 16.72 -7.57
C GLU A 594 9.91 16.35 -9.05
N LEU A 595 8.82 15.81 -9.58
CA LEU A 595 8.73 15.41 -11.00
C LEU A 595 8.89 16.60 -11.95
N VAL A 596 8.29 17.76 -11.61
CA VAL A 596 8.48 19.01 -12.36
C VAL A 596 9.93 19.46 -12.35
N SER A 597 10.60 19.38 -11.19
CA SER A 597 11.99 19.79 -11.02
C SER A 597 12.97 18.85 -11.75
N GLN A 598 12.62 17.56 -11.82
CA GLN A 598 13.45 16.53 -12.46
C GLN A 598 13.24 16.42 -13.98
N ASP A 599 12.07 16.81 -14.50
CA ASP A 599 11.70 16.56 -15.90
C ASP A 599 11.15 17.80 -16.62
N PHE A 600 10.04 18.37 -16.16
CA PHE A 600 9.36 19.45 -16.89
C PHE A 600 10.21 20.72 -17.03
N THR A 601 10.71 21.28 -15.92
CA THR A 601 11.47 22.54 -15.93
C THR A 601 12.78 22.39 -16.69
N PRO A 602 13.61 21.35 -16.48
CA PRO A 602 14.83 21.15 -17.26
C PRO A 602 14.60 21.01 -18.77
N ASN A 603 13.53 20.32 -19.19
CA ASN A 603 13.27 20.05 -20.60
C ASN A 603 12.59 21.21 -21.34
N THR A 604 11.78 22.02 -20.65
CA THR A 604 10.99 23.09 -21.27
C THR A 604 11.54 24.48 -21.00
N GLY A 605 12.31 24.65 -19.93
CA GLY A 605 12.72 25.96 -19.40
C GLY A 605 11.58 26.78 -18.78
N ILE A 606 10.39 26.17 -18.58
CA ILE A 606 9.24 26.83 -17.93
C ILE A 606 9.33 26.59 -16.43
N GLU A 607 9.52 27.66 -15.67
CA GLU A 607 9.46 27.63 -14.20
C GLU A 607 8.01 27.48 -13.72
N VAL A 608 7.79 26.65 -12.70
CA VAL A 608 6.45 26.34 -12.19
C VAL A 608 6.41 26.55 -10.68
N ASN A 609 5.46 27.34 -10.22
CA ASN A 609 5.13 27.49 -8.80
C ASN A 609 3.87 26.68 -8.47
N ILE A 610 4.00 25.67 -7.61
CA ILE A 610 2.91 24.77 -7.21
C ILE A 610 2.46 25.09 -5.79
N ASN A 611 1.20 25.46 -5.64
CA ASN A 611 0.56 25.81 -4.38
C ASN A 611 -0.54 24.82 -3.99
N LEU A 612 -0.65 24.54 -2.70
CA LEU A 612 -1.74 23.73 -2.15
C LEU A 612 -3.04 24.52 -2.17
N MET A 613 -4.11 23.89 -2.65
CA MET A 613 -5.48 24.41 -2.60
C MET A 613 -6.31 23.56 -1.64
N PRO A 614 -6.24 23.81 -0.32
CA PRO A 614 -6.96 23.01 0.67
C PRO A 614 -8.48 23.21 0.60
N ASN A 615 -8.96 24.32 0.02
CA ASN A 615 -10.38 24.61 -0.13
C ASN A 615 -10.70 25.04 -1.56
N PRO A 616 -11.51 24.27 -2.32
CA PRO A 616 -11.92 24.62 -3.68
C PRO A 616 -12.63 25.98 -3.80
N ASN A 617 -13.27 26.47 -2.72
CA ASN A 617 -13.89 27.80 -2.72
C ASN A 617 -12.88 28.94 -2.93
N MET A 618 -11.58 28.69 -2.73
CA MET A 618 -10.53 29.65 -3.07
C MET A 618 -10.53 30.02 -4.56
N LEU A 619 -10.85 29.09 -5.46
CA LEU A 619 -10.97 29.41 -6.89
C LEU A 619 -12.16 30.32 -7.17
N ILE A 620 -13.26 30.20 -6.40
CA ILE A 620 -14.45 31.03 -6.58
C ILE A 620 -14.14 32.45 -6.12
N LEU A 621 -13.58 32.59 -4.92
CA LEU A 621 -13.19 33.88 -4.34
C LEU A 621 -12.08 34.54 -5.17
N GLY A 622 -11.06 33.78 -5.55
CA GLY A 622 -9.95 34.23 -6.39
C GLY A 622 -10.44 34.70 -7.77
N ASN A 623 -11.35 33.95 -8.40
CA ASN A 623 -11.93 34.38 -9.68
C ASN A 623 -12.74 35.69 -9.56
N ALA A 624 -13.47 35.89 -8.46
CA ALA A 624 -14.16 37.14 -8.19
C ALA A 624 -13.18 38.31 -7.91
N ALA A 625 -12.07 38.04 -7.22
CA ALA A 625 -11.02 39.01 -6.90
C ALA A 625 -10.07 39.32 -8.08
N GLY A 626 -10.03 38.44 -9.09
CA GLY A 626 -9.05 38.53 -10.18
C GLY A 626 -7.70 37.88 -9.87
N GLU A 627 -7.59 37.18 -8.75
CA GLU A 627 -6.39 36.47 -8.30
C GLU A 627 -6.63 34.97 -8.44
N VAL A 628 -6.35 34.41 -9.62
CA VAL A 628 -6.50 32.99 -9.94
C VAL A 628 -5.16 32.40 -10.37
N PRO A 629 -4.94 31.09 -10.20
CA PRO A 629 -3.79 30.42 -10.77
C PRO A 629 -3.87 30.40 -12.31
N ASP A 630 -2.78 30.06 -12.97
CA ASP A 630 -2.79 29.76 -14.40
C ASP A 630 -3.48 28.40 -14.67
N VAL A 631 -3.16 27.40 -13.83
CA VAL A 631 -3.72 26.04 -13.88
C VAL A 631 -4.28 25.64 -12.52
N ALA A 632 -5.45 25.03 -12.49
CA ALA A 632 -5.99 24.35 -11.32
C ALA A 632 -6.01 22.84 -11.57
N LEU A 633 -5.42 22.06 -10.67
CA LEU A 633 -5.38 20.59 -10.69
C LEU A 633 -6.17 20.01 -9.51
N GLY A 634 -6.62 18.76 -9.65
CA GLY A 634 -7.38 18.06 -8.63
C GLY A 634 -8.76 18.65 -8.41
N VAL A 635 -9.33 19.32 -9.42
CA VAL A 635 -10.67 19.88 -9.30
C VAL A 635 -11.73 18.80 -9.48
N ALA A 636 -12.84 18.93 -8.75
CA ALA A 636 -13.96 18.00 -8.85
C ALA A 636 -14.58 17.99 -10.25
N GLU A 637 -15.14 16.85 -10.65
CA GLU A 637 -15.74 16.58 -11.97
C GLU A 637 -16.60 17.70 -12.55
N ALA A 638 -17.49 18.30 -11.76
CA ALA A 638 -18.42 19.32 -12.25
C ALA A 638 -17.80 20.72 -12.40
N LEU A 639 -16.66 20.98 -11.74
CA LEU A 639 -16.09 22.34 -11.63
C LEU A 639 -15.70 22.95 -12.99
N PRO A 640 -15.06 22.21 -13.93
CA PRO A 640 -14.72 22.76 -15.24
C PRO A 640 -15.94 23.25 -16.02
N ALA A 641 -17.01 22.44 -16.10
CA ALA A 641 -18.25 22.85 -16.77
C ALA A 641 -18.94 24.02 -16.06
N ASP A 642 -18.92 24.05 -14.73
CA ASP A 642 -19.49 25.15 -13.94
C ASP A 642 -18.80 26.49 -14.15
N TYR A 643 -17.47 26.46 -14.31
CA TYR A 643 -16.69 27.65 -14.62
C TYR A 643 -16.84 28.04 -16.09
N ALA A 644 -17.00 27.06 -16.99
CA ALA A 644 -17.26 27.30 -18.40
C ALA A 644 -18.58 28.05 -18.61
N MET A 645 -19.65 27.67 -17.88
CA MET A 645 -20.92 28.40 -17.85
C MET A 645 -20.77 29.88 -17.46
N ARG A 646 -19.69 30.23 -16.76
CA ARG A 646 -19.39 31.59 -16.27
C ARG A 646 -18.29 32.28 -17.07
N ASN A 647 -17.80 31.68 -18.15
CA ASN A 647 -16.65 32.15 -18.92
C ASN A 647 -15.39 32.40 -18.05
N ALA A 648 -15.12 31.49 -17.13
CA ALA A 648 -14.00 31.62 -16.17
C ALA A 648 -12.83 30.66 -16.44
N VAL A 649 -12.98 29.75 -17.40
CA VAL A 649 -11.98 28.74 -17.79
C VAL A 649 -11.91 28.62 -19.30
N GLU A 650 -10.74 28.23 -19.80
CA GLU A 650 -10.45 28.08 -21.22
C GLU A 650 -11.10 26.85 -21.85
N ASP A 651 -11.47 27.00 -23.12
CA ASP A 651 -11.89 25.88 -23.95
C ASP A 651 -10.65 25.18 -24.56
N LEU A 652 -10.26 24.07 -23.94
CA LEU A 652 -9.08 23.29 -24.30
C LEU A 652 -9.18 22.70 -25.71
N SER A 653 -10.40 22.53 -26.24
CA SER A 653 -10.61 21.98 -27.59
C SER A 653 -10.04 22.85 -28.72
N LYS A 654 -9.75 24.13 -28.42
CA LYS A 654 -9.17 25.09 -29.37
C LYS A 654 -7.65 25.00 -29.48
N TYR A 655 -6.98 24.29 -28.58
CA TYR A 655 -5.52 24.27 -28.54
C TYR A 655 -4.91 23.26 -29.53
N PRO A 656 -3.72 23.55 -30.09
CA PRO A 656 -3.02 22.62 -30.97
C PRO A 656 -2.70 21.28 -30.29
N GLY A 657 -3.01 20.18 -30.99
CA GLY A 657 -2.78 18.81 -30.52
C GLY A 657 -3.84 18.25 -29.59
N PHE A 658 -4.92 18.99 -29.30
CA PHE A 658 -5.99 18.53 -28.40
C PHE A 658 -6.59 17.18 -28.84
N SER A 659 -6.80 16.97 -30.13
CA SER A 659 -7.35 15.71 -30.66
C SER A 659 -6.53 14.47 -30.31
N ASP A 660 -5.21 14.61 -30.17
CA ASP A 660 -4.34 13.50 -29.78
C ASP A 660 -4.30 13.32 -28.26
N VAL A 661 -4.36 14.42 -27.51
CA VAL A 661 -4.49 14.40 -26.05
C VAL A 661 -5.81 13.75 -25.62
N GLN A 662 -6.91 14.04 -26.33
CA GLN A 662 -8.23 13.51 -26.00
C GLN A 662 -8.30 11.98 -26.13
N LYS A 663 -7.54 11.37 -27.06
CA LYS A 663 -7.49 9.91 -27.24
C LYS A 663 -6.93 9.16 -26.02
N ARG A 664 -6.26 9.85 -25.10
CA ARG A 664 -5.74 9.28 -23.86
C ARG A 664 -6.83 8.93 -22.85
N PHE A 665 -8.07 9.40 -23.05
CA PHE A 665 -9.14 9.29 -22.05
C PHE A 665 -10.36 8.58 -22.61
N ILE A 666 -11.09 7.89 -21.73
CA ILE A 666 -12.37 7.26 -22.08
C ILE A 666 -13.39 8.37 -22.39
N PRO A 667 -14.01 8.40 -23.60
CA PRO A 667 -14.94 9.46 -23.98
C PRO A 667 -16.13 9.60 -23.04
N GLY A 668 -16.61 8.48 -22.49
CA GLY A 668 -17.72 8.47 -21.54
C GLY A 668 -17.40 9.11 -20.19
N VAL A 669 -16.13 9.07 -19.76
CA VAL A 669 -15.64 9.76 -18.56
C VAL A 669 -15.48 11.26 -18.84
N ALA A 670 -14.84 11.61 -19.97
CA ALA A 670 -14.62 13.00 -20.37
C ALA A 670 -15.92 13.78 -20.62
N ARG A 671 -17.05 13.09 -20.86
CA ARG A 671 -18.37 13.68 -21.10
C ARG A 671 -18.77 14.74 -20.06
N ALA A 672 -18.43 14.56 -18.79
CA ALA A 672 -18.76 15.51 -17.72
C ALA A 672 -17.97 16.84 -17.81
N LEU A 673 -16.85 16.84 -18.53
CA LEU A 673 -15.97 17.99 -18.73
C LEU A 673 -16.35 18.84 -19.96
N ASN A 674 -17.39 18.43 -20.68
CA ASN A 674 -17.90 19.12 -21.85
C ASN A 674 -19.02 20.09 -21.49
N TYR A 675 -19.00 21.25 -22.14
CA TYR A 675 -20.08 22.23 -22.07
C TYR A 675 -20.18 22.98 -23.40
N ASN A 676 -21.38 23.12 -23.96
CA ASN A 676 -21.62 23.92 -25.17
C ASN A 676 -20.68 23.58 -26.35
N GLY A 677 -20.40 22.29 -26.57
CA GLY A 677 -19.50 21.78 -27.61
C GLY A 677 -17.99 21.91 -27.33
N GLY A 678 -17.58 22.62 -26.27
CA GLY A 678 -16.18 22.74 -25.84
C GLY A 678 -15.77 21.70 -24.80
N THR A 679 -14.48 21.61 -24.51
CA THR A 679 -13.91 20.76 -23.42
C THR A 679 -13.10 21.65 -22.49
N TYR A 680 -13.44 21.68 -21.20
CA TYR A 680 -12.92 22.68 -20.26
C TYR A 680 -11.99 22.11 -19.18
N GLY A 681 -11.68 20.82 -19.27
CA GLY A 681 -10.70 20.17 -18.41
C GLY A 681 -10.16 18.88 -19.04
N LEU A 682 -9.01 18.43 -18.55
CA LEU A 682 -8.48 17.10 -18.84
C LEU A 682 -8.59 16.22 -17.60
N PRO A 683 -9.06 14.96 -17.73
CA PRO A 683 -9.05 14.01 -16.61
C PRO A 683 -7.63 13.76 -16.09
N GLU A 684 -7.47 13.69 -14.77
CA GLU A 684 -6.21 13.31 -14.11
C GLU A 684 -6.31 11.92 -13.50
N VAL A 685 -7.36 11.69 -12.70
CA VAL A 685 -7.68 10.39 -12.11
C VAL A 685 -9.10 10.00 -12.46
N GLN A 686 -9.33 8.70 -12.59
CA GLN A 686 -10.66 8.13 -12.76
C GLN A 686 -10.83 6.99 -11.75
N ASN A 687 -11.95 6.97 -11.04
CA ASN A 687 -12.26 5.96 -10.04
C ASN A 687 -13.43 5.10 -10.51
N PHE A 688 -13.18 3.79 -10.52
CA PHE A 688 -14.18 2.80 -10.86
C PHE A 688 -15.03 2.39 -9.68
N GLN A 689 -16.22 1.88 -10.01
CA GLN A 689 -17.05 1.08 -9.12
C GLN A 689 -17.00 -0.36 -9.59
N LEU A 690 -16.90 -1.33 -8.68
CA LEU A 690 -16.91 -2.76 -8.97
C LEU A 690 -17.82 -3.49 -7.99
N LEU A 691 -18.15 -4.73 -8.34
CA LEU A 691 -18.77 -5.68 -7.42
C LEU A 691 -17.67 -6.38 -6.63
N PHE A 692 -17.64 -6.14 -5.32
CA PHE A 692 -16.76 -6.82 -4.38
C PHE A 692 -17.49 -8.04 -3.83
N TYR A 693 -16.79 -9.18 -3.73
CA TYR A 693 -17.36 -10.38 -3.13
C TYR A 693 -16.32 -11.20 -2.34
N ARG A 694 -16.78 -11.84 -1.26
CA ARG A 694 -16.05 -12.81 -0.46
C ARG A 694 -16.13 -14.18 -1.11
N SER A 695 -15.08 -14.54 -1.84
CA SER A 695 -14.99 -15.81 -2.59
C SER A 695 -15.15 -17.03 -1.69
N ASP A 696 -14.54 -17.02 -0.50
CA ASP A 696 -14.66 -18.07 0.50
C ASP A 696 -16.10 -18.27 0.98
N ILE A 697 -16.83 -17.17 1.21
CA ILE A 697 -18.23 -17.22 1.65
C ILE A 697 -19.14 -17.71 0.52
N LEU A 698 -19.00 -17.16 -0.70
CA LEU A 698 -19.80 -17.59 -1.85
C LEU A 698 -19.58 -19.08 -2.17
N GLU A 699 -18.34 -19.56 -2.13
CA GLU A 699 -18.00 -20.98 -2.32
C GLU A 699 -18.62 -21.87 -1.24
N SER A 700 -18.56 -21.45 0.03
CA SER A 700 -19.16 -22.20 1.15
C SER A 700 -20.69 -22.35 1.01
N LEU A 701 -21.34 -21.32 0.46
CA LEU A 701 -22.77 -21.29 0.19
C LEU A 701 -23.14 -21.88 -1.18
N LYS A 702 -22.14 -22.28 -1.99
CA LYS A 702 -22.31 -22.74 -3.38
C LYS A 702 -23.01 -21.73 -4.28
N LEU A 703 -22.79 -20.45 -4.03
CA LEU A 703 -23.29 -19.33 -4.81
C LEU A 703 -22.31 -18.99 -5.94
N LYS A 704 -22.84 -18.58 -7.09
CA LYS A 704 -22.05 -18.01 -8.18
C LYS A 704 -21.96 -16.49 -8.01
N VAL A 705 -20.91 -15.90 -8.58
CA VAL A 705 -20.81 -14.43 -8.69
C VAL A 705 -21.90 -13.95 -9.68
N PRO A 706 -22.77 -13.01 -9.31
CA PRO A 706 -23.86 -12.57 -10.16
C PRO A 706 -23.36 -11.69 -11.32
N ASP A 707 -23.89 -11.91 -12.52
CA ASP A 707 -23.53 -11.14 -13.72
C ASP A 707 -24.62 -10.11 -14.09
N THR A 708 -25.87 -10.40 -13.71
CA THR A 708 -27.06 -9.58 -13.96
C THR A 708 -27.76 -9.20 -12.65
N TRP A 709 -28.63 -8.18 -12.70
CA TRP A 709 -29.48 -7.85 -11.54
C TRP A 709 -30.44 -8.97 -11.17
N GLU A 710 -30.92 -9.76 -12.14
CA GLU A 710 -31.69 -10.96 -11.87
C GLU A 710 -30.90 -11.98 -11.05
N ASP A 711 -29.62 -12.23 -11.39
CA ASP A 711 -28.75 -13.12 -10.60
C ASP A 711 -28.57 -12.59 -9.16
N VAL A 712 -28.46 -11.27 -8.98
CA VAL A 712 -28.40 -10.66 -7.65
C VAL A 712 -29.65 -11.01 -6.85
N PHE A 713 -30.83 -10.83 -7.42
CA PHE A 713 -32.09 -11.13 -6.72
C PHE A 713 -32.25 -12.62 -6.42
N ASP A 714 -31.69 -13.51 -7.23
CA ASP A 714 -31.73 -14.95 -7.01
C ASP A 714 -30.83 -15.41 -5.85
N ILE A 715 -29.70 -14.74 -5.59
CA ILE A 715 -28.81 -15.09 -4.47
C ILE A 715 -29.22 -14.48 -3.13
N LEU A 716 -29.96 -13.36 -3.13
CA LEU A 716 -30.36 -12.63 -1.91
C LEU A 716 -31.06 -13.50 -0.86
N PRO A 717 -32.02 -14.39 -1.20
CA PRO A 717 -32.66 -15.25 -0.20
C PRO A 717 -31.68 -16.14 0.56
N THR A 718 -30.69 -16.73 -0.14
CA THR A 718 -29.69 -17.59 0.49
C THR A 718 -28.78 -16.79 1.43
N LEU A 719 -28.39 -15.58 1.04
CA LEU A 719 -27.62 -14.69 1.91
C LEU A 719 -28.43 -14.33 3.17
N GLN A 720 -29.68 -13.92 3.00
CA GLN A 720 -30.56 -13.52 4.09
C GLN A 720 -30.87 -14.64 5.08
N GLU A 721 -31.07 -15.88 4.60
CA GLU A 721 -31.23 -17.07 5.45
C GLU A 721 -30.01 -17.33 6.35
N ASN A 722 -28.83 -16.91 5.92
CA ASN A 722 -27.58 -17.01 6.67
C ASN A 722 -27.23 -15.72 7.42
N GLY A 723 -28.17 -14.78 7.56
CA GLY A 723 -27.98 -13.51 8.27
C GLY A 723 -27.07 -12.51 7.55
N MET A 724 -26.81 -12.72 6.27
CA MET A 724 -25.95 -11.89 5.42
C MET A 724 -26.77 -11.01 4.47
N MET A 725 -26.19 -9.90 4.03
CA MET A 725 -26.81 -8.94 3.11
C MET A 725 -25.89 -8.55 1.95
N MET A 726 -26.42 -7.79 0.98
CA MET A 726 -25.65 -7.15 -0.07
C MET A 726 -25.63 -5.62 0.12
N ASN A 727 -24.50 -4.98 -0.17
CA ASN A 727 -24.43 -3.52 -0.25
C ASN A 727 -24.74 -3.00 -1.66
N PHE A 728 -25.63 -2.01 -1.73
CA PHE A 728 -25.79 -1.12 -2.88
C PHE A 728 -25.71 0.32 -2.37
N PRO A 729 -24.78 1.16 -2.88
CA PRO A 729 -24.66 2.54 -2.43
C PRO A 729 -25.98 3.30 -2.63
N LYS A 730 -26.63 3.70 -1.52
CA LYS A 730 -27.93 4.38 -1.54
C LYS A 730 -27.95 5.57 -2.51
N ALA A 731 -26.88 6.37 -2.53
CA ALA A 731 -26.82 7.58 -3.36
C ALA A 731 -26.67 7.32 -4.87
N ASP A 732 -26.40 6.08 -5.29
CA ASP A 732 -26.13 5.75 -6.69
C ASP A 732 -27.41 5.40 -7.48
N PHE A 733 -28.24 6.40 -7.73
CA PHE A 733 -29.36 6.24 -8.68
C PHE A 733 -28.86 6.13 -10.13
N SER A 734 -27.71 6.75 -10.43
CA SER A 734 -27.19 6.93 -11.78
C SER A 734 -26.89 5.62 -12.49
N THR A 735 -26.29 4.64 -11.80
CA THR A 735 -25.95 3.34 -12.39
C THR A 735 -27.20 2.64 -12.95
N LEU A 736 -28.27 2.54 -12.17
CA LEU A 736 -29.50 1.87 -12.62
C LEU A 736 -30.19 2.61 -13.75
N PHE A 737 -30.18 3.95 -13.73
CA PHE A 737 -30.73 4.77 -14.82
C PHE A 737 -29.96 4.53 -16.12
N LEU A 738 -28.63 4.62 -16.08
CA LEU A 738 -27.79 4.48 -17.26
C LEU A 738 -27.85 3.06 -17.84
N GLN A 739 -27.86 2.01 -17.01
CA GLN A 739 -27.98 0.62 -17.47
C GLN A 739 -29.33 0.34 -18.14
N ASN A 740 -30.40 1.01 -17.70
CA ASN A 740 -31.73 0.93 -18.33
C ASN A 740 -31.86 1.86 -19.56
N GLY A 741 -30.80 2.57 -19.96
CA GLY A 741 -30.81 3.48 -21.10
C GLY A 741 -31.40 4.87 -20.82
N ALA A 742 -31.64 5.21 -19.55
CA ALA A 742 -32.17 6.51 -19.15
C ALA A 742 -31.03 7.53 -18.94
N ASP A 743 -30.92 8.50 -19.84
CA ASP A 743 -30.09 9.70 -19.61
C ASP A 743 -30.93 10.73 -18.81
N PRO A 744 -30.39 11.45 -17.81
CA PRO A 744 -31.15 12.43 -17.04
C PRO A 744 -31.57 13.66 -17.86
N TYR A 745 -30.91 13.94 -18.98
CA TYR A 745 -31.17 15.09 -19.83
C TYR A 745 -31.30 14.73 -21.31
N SER A 746 -32.11 15.51 -22.03
CA SER A 746 -32.19 15.48 -23.50
C SER A 746 -30.82 15.74 -24.14
N SER A 747 -30.59 15.28 -25.38
CA SER A 747 -29.32 15.50 -26.10
C SER A 747 -28.92 16.97 -26.27
N SER A 748 -29.90 17.90 -26.25
CA SER A 748 -29.63 19.34 -26.30
C SER A 748 -29.27 19.95 -24.94
N GLY A 749 -29.41 19.20 -23.84
CA GLY A 749 -29.23 19.66 -22.46
C GLY A 749 -30.33 20.58 -21.92
N GLN A 750 -31.42 20.76 -22.68
CA GLN A 750 -32.45 21.75 -22.33
C GLN A 750 -33.55 21.21 -21.43
N LYS A 751 -33.80 19.90 -21.46
CA LYS A 751 -34.93 19.28 -20.75
C LYS A 751 -34.48 18.11 -19.90
N SER A 752 -35.13 17.93 -18.76
CA SER A 752 -35.09 16.70 -17.98
C SER A 752 -35.78 15.57 -18.76
N THR A 753 -35.19 14.37 -18.71
CA THR A 753 -35.75 13.13 -19.27
C THR A 753 -35.95 12.05 -18.21
N LEU A 754 -35.86 12.41 -16.92
CA LEU A 754 -35.99 11.47 -15.80
C LEU A 754 -37.28 10.62 -15.82
N PHE A 755 -38.39 11.20 -16.27
CA PHE A 755 -39.70 10.54 -16.29
C PHE A 755 -39.99 9.78 -17.61
N SER A 756 -38.96 9.45 -18.39
CA SER A 756 -39.13 8.58 -19.57
C SER A 756 -39.56 7.16 -19.16
N GLU A 757 -39.92 6.32 -20.13
CA GLU A 757 -40.27 4.91 -19.86
C GLU A 757 -39.08 4.16 -19.23
N GLU A 758 -37.88 4.42 -19.72
CA GLU A 758 -36.61 3.89 -19.21
C GLU A 758 -36.33 4.39 -17.79
N GLY A 759 -36.58 5.69 -17.53
CA GLY A 759 -36.39 6.28 -16.21
C GLY A 759 -37.36 5.74 -15.16
N GLN A 760 -38.63 5.51 -15.52
CA GLN A 760 -39.62 4.86 -14.66
C GLN A 760 -39.20 3.41 -14.32
N LYS A 761 -38.73 2.65 -15.31
CA LYS A 761 -38.21 1.28 -15.09
C LYS A 761 -37.01 1.29 -14.13
N ALA A 762 -36.04 2.17 -14.35
CA ALA A 762 -34.86 2.30 -13.49
C ALA A 762 -35.22 2.69 -12.05
N PHE A 763 -36.08 3.70 -11.89
CA PHE A 763 -36.49 4.18 -10.57
C PHE A 763 -37.30 3.13 -9.79
N LYS A 764 -38.16 2.39 -10.49
CA LYS A 764 -38.87 1.26 -9.91
C LYS A 764 -37.92 0.16 -9.45
N LEU A 765 -36.95 -0.23 -10.29
CA LEU A 765 -35.94 -1.23 -9.92
C LEU A 765 -35.15 -0.78 -8.67
N TRP A 766 -34.69 0.47 -8.65
CA TRP A 766 -33.94 1.06 -7.54
C TRP A 766 -34.74 1.06 -6.23
N THR A 767 -36.03 1.41 -6.28
CA THR A 767 -36.88 1.45 -5.08
C THR A 767 -37.36 0.05 -4.63
N GLU A 768 -37.53 -0.90 -5.56
CA GLU A 768 -37.86 -2.29 -5.23
C GLU A 768 -36.71 -3.03 -4.51
N MET A 769 -35.45 -2.68 -4.75
CA MET A 769 -34.30 -3.22 -3.99
C MET A 769 -34.53 -3.13 -2.48
N PHE A 770 -35.07 -2.00 -2.01
CA PHE A 770 -35.31 -1.76 -0.59
C PHE A 770 -36.71 -2.18 -0.14
N THR A 771 -37.74 -1.88 -0.94
CA THR A 771 -39.14 -2.12 -0.55
C THR A 771 -39.61 -3.56 -0.74
N LYS A 772 -39.01 -4.30 -1.69
CA LYS A 772 -39.39 -5.68 -2.04
C LYS A 772 -38.31 -6.69 -1.68
N TYR A 773 -37.05 -6.41 -2.00
CA TYR A 773 -35.94 -7.34 -1.77
C TYR A 773 -35.26 -7.16 -0.40
N ASN A 774 -35.73 -6.18 0.39
CA ASN A 774 -35.28 -5.93 1.76
C ASN A 774 -33.76 -5.72 1.87
N MET A 775 -33.16 -5.05 0.86
CA MET A 775 -31.78 -4.60 0.96
C MET A 775 -31.63 -3.53 2.05
N PRO A 776 -30.48 -3.47 2.74
CA PRO A 776 -30.21 -2.48 3.77
C PRO A 776 -30.22 -1.06 3.18
N ILE A 777 -30.98 -0.15 3.80
CA ILE A 777 -31.18 1.23 3.32
C ILE A 777 -29.90 2.07 3.38
N ASP A 778 -29.11 1.90 4.43
CA ASP A 778 -27.88 2.66 4.62
C ASP A 778 -26.83 1.76 5.28
N ILE A 779 -25.63 1.76 4.71
CA ILE A 779 -24.47 1.03 5.22
C ILE A 779 -23.36 2.08 5.37
N PRO A 780 -23.19 2.66 6.57
CA PRO A 780 -22.25 3.76 6.78
C PRO A 780 -20.80 3.42 6.45
N ALA A 781 -20.41 2.14 6.59
CA ALA A 781 -19.04 1.68 6.37
C ALA A 781 -19.01 0.28 5.73
N PHE A 782 -19.28 0.19 4.42
CA PHE A 782 -19.26 -1.09 3.70
C PHE A 782 -17.96 -1.88 3.90
N PHE A 783 -16.81 -1.21 3.89
CA PHE A 783 -15.50 -1.83 4.16
C PHE A 783 -15.51 -2.70 5.43
N GLN A 784 -16.03 -2.19 6.55
CA GLN A 784 -16.03 -2.93 7.82
C GLN A 784 -16.95 -4.15 7.76
N HIS A 785 -18.16 -3.99 7.22
CA HIS A 785 -19.09 -5.11 7.07
C HIS A 785 -18.61 -6.19 6.08
N PHE A 786 -17.95 -5.76 5.00
CA PHE A 786 -17.35 -6.68 4.05
C PHE A 786 -16.20 -7.48 4.68
N ARG A 787 -15.38 -6.79 5.48
CA ARG A 787 -14.27 -7.38 6.24
C ARG A 787 -14.78 -8.39 7.27
N ASP A 788 -15.80 -8.03 8.05
CA ASP A 788 -16.44 -8.89 9.06
C ASP A 788 -17.22 -10.05 8.43
N GLY A 789 -17.63 -9.91 7.15
CA GLY A 789 -18.28 -10.95 6.36
C GLY A 789 -19.80 -11.02 6.51
N ASP A 790 -20.42 -10.10 7.26
CA ASP A 790 -21.88 -9.99 7.36
C ASP A 790 -22.51 -9.36 6.11
N ILE A 791 -21.72 -8.60 5.33
CA ILE A 791 -22.07 -8.14 3.99
C ILE A 791 -21.03 -8.64 2.99
N PRO A 792 -21.08 -9.94 2.61
CA PRO A 792 -20.03 -10.60 1.84
C PRO A 792 -20.01 -10.20 0.36
N ILE A 793 -20.96 -9.40 -0.10
CA ILE A 793 -21.07 -8.94 -1.49
C ILE A 793 -21.59 -7.51 -1.55
N GLY A 794 -21.08 -6.70 -2.46
CA GLY A 794 -21.59 -5.35 -2.63
C GLY A 794 -20.86 -4.50 -3.64
N ILE A 795 -21.50 -3.41 -4.07
CA ILE A 795 -20.89 -2.45 -4.98
C ILE A 795 -20.14 -1.40 -4.15
N SER A 796 -18.89 -1.15 -4.53
CA SER A 796 -18.08 -0.07 -3.94
C SER A 796 -17.08 0.49 -4.93
N ASP A 797 -16.24 1.41 -4.48
CA ASP A 797 -15.32 2.19 -5.30
C ASP A 797 -13.85 1.74 -5.20
N PHE A 798 -13.01 2.38 -6.01
CA PHE A 798 -11.55 2.25 -5.97
C PHE A 798 -10.95 2.46 -4.57
N ASN A 799 -11.48 3.38 -3.76
CA ASN A 799 -10.98 3.59 -2.40
C ASN A 799 -11.19 2.36 -1.53
N THR A 800 -12.37 1.73 -1.62
CA THR A 800 -12.64 0.47 -0.91
C THR A 800 -11.69 -0.64 -1.37
N TYR A 801 -11.40 -0.72 -2.67
CA TYR A 801 -10.40 -1.67 -3.20
C TYR A 801 -9.03 -1.49 -2.54
N VAL A 802 -8.53 -0.25 -2.49
CA VAL A 802 -7.25 0.06 -1.84
C VAL A 802 -7.30 -0.25 -0.34
N GLN A 803 -8.39 0.12 0.35
CA GLN A 803 -8.56 -0.18 1.77
C GLN A 803 -8.53 -1.68 2.05
N LEU A 804 -9.19 -2.51 1.24
CA LEU A 804 -9.16 -3.97 1.39
C LEU A 804 -7.76 -4.56 1.18
N GLN A 805 -6.96 -3.97 0.29
CA GLN A 805 -5.57 -4.41 0.08
C GLN A 805 -4.66 -4.08 1.27
N VAL A 806 -4.86 -2.95 1.95
CA VAL A 806 -3.92 -2.48 3.00
C VAL A 806 -4.40 -2.66 4.43
N ALA A 807 -5.71 -2.65 4.67
CA ALA A 807 -6.31 -2.58 6.00
C ALA A 807 -7.16 -3.82 6.36
N ALA A 808 -7.16 -4.86 5.51
CA ALA A 808 -7.85 -6.12 5.74
C ALA A 808 -6.95 -7.35 5.43
N PRO A 809 -5.73 -7.43 5.99
CA PRO A 809 -4.79 -8.53 5.70
C PRO A 809 -5.38 -9.92 6.01
N GLU A 810 -6.31 -10.02 6.95
CA GLU A 810 -6.95 -11.26 7.39
C GLU A 810 -7.87 -11.91 6.36
N ILE A 811 -8.33 -11.17 5.36
CA ILE A 811 -9.13 -11.70 4.24
C ILE A 811 -8.35 -11.69 2.92
N THR A 812 -7.03 -11.48 2.96
CA THR A 812 -6.17 -11.54 1.77
C THR A 812 -6.36 -12.88 1.04
N GLY A 813 -6.62 -12.82 -0.26
CA GLY A 813 -6.89 -14.02 -1.08
C GLY A 813 -8.31 -14.59 -0.93
N HIS A 814 -9.11 -14.09 0.01
CA HIS A 814 -10.49 -14.55 0.24
C HIS A 814 -11.55 -13.61 -0.35
N TRP A 815 -11.16 -12.49 -0.94
CA TRP A 815 -12.05 -11.60 -1.69
C TRP A 815 -11.55 -11.37 -3.11
N LYS A 816 -12.46 -11.03 -4.00
CA LYS A 816 -12.19 -10.69 -5.40
C LYS A 816 -13.13 -9.59 -5.87
N VAL A 817 -12.87 -9.04 -7.06
CA VAL A 817 -13.76 -8.11 -7.75
C VAL A 817 -14.32 -8.69 -9.04
N ALA A 818 -15.48 -8.18 -9.43
CA ALA A 818 -16.13 -8.43 -10.70
C ALA A 818 -16.71 -7.11 -11.26
N PRO A 819 -16.99 -7.03 -12.58
CA PRO A 819 -17.80 -5.95 -13.13
C PRO A 819 -19.14 -5.83 -12.41
N LEU A 820 -19.79 -4.66 -12.51
CA LEU A 820 -21.10 -4.47 -11.92
C LEU A 820 -22.13 -5.43 -12.54
N PRO A 821 -23.11 -5.93 -11.77
CA PRO A 821 -24.28 -6.57 -12.35
C PRO A 821 -24.93 -5.62 -13.36
N GLY A 822 -25.23 -6.13 -14.55
CA GLY A 822 -25.80 -5.35 -15.64
C GLY A 822 -27.18 -5.82 -16.07
N ILE A 823 -27.61 -5.31 -17.22
CA ILE A 823 -28.86 -5.71 -17.88
C ILE A 823 -28.52 -6.53 -19.12
N ALA A 824 -29.01 -7.76 -19.17
CA ALA A 824 -28.83 -8.63 -20.34
C ALA A 824 -29.50 -8.03 -21.58
N GLN A 825 -28.76 -7.97 -22.67
CA GLN A 825 -29.21 -7.51 -23.98
C GLN A 825 -29.67 -8.69 -24.85
N ALA A 826 -30.40 -8.39 -25.92
CA ALA A 826 -30.95 -9.41 -26.82
C ALA A 826 -29.87 -10.23 -27.58
N ASP A 827 -28.65 -9.71 -27.69
CA ASP A 827 -27.50 -10.35 -28.32
C ASP A 827 -26.65 -11.20 -27.35
N GLY A 828 -27.03 -11.23 -26.07
CA GLY A 828 -26.31 -11.95 -25.01
C GLY A 828 -25.18 -11.15 -24.35
N GLU A 829 -24.92 -9.91 -24.78
CA GLU A 829 -24.05 -8.99 -24.04
C GLU A 829 -24.79 -8.47 -22.80
N VAL A 830 -24.07 -8.21 -21.71
CA VAL A 830 -24.64 -7.59 -20.51
C VAL A 830 -24.17 -6.14 -20.45
N ALA A 831 -25.11 -5.20 -20.50
CA ALA A 831 -24.80 -3.77 -20.48
C ALA A 831 -24.62 -3.28 -19.04
N ARG A 832 -23.48 -2.63 -18.77
CA ARG A 832 -23.06 -2.22 -17.41
C ARG A 832 -22.78 -0.73 -17.26
N TRP A 833 -23.48 0.09 -18.05
CA TRP A 833 -23.31 1.55 -18.06
C TRP A 833 -23.30 2.14 -16.65
N SER A 834 -22.18 2.76 -16.25
CA SER A 834 -22.06 3.38 -14.93
C SER A 834 -21.23 4.66 -15.00
N PRO A 835 -21.48 5.63 -14.11
CA PRO A 835 -20.58 6.77 -13.98
C PRO A 835 -19.23 6.32 -13.39
N GLN A 836 -18.19 7.13 -13.60
CA GLN A 836 -16.87 6.95 -13.00
C GLN A 836 -16.48 8.28 -12.36
N ALA A 837 -16.17 8.30 -11.06
CA ALA A 837 -15.77 9.55 -10.44
C ALA A 837 -14.43 10.02 -11.03
N LEU A 838 -14.27 11.32 -11.27
CA LEU A 838 -13.01 11.85 -11.81
C LEU A 838 -12.60 13.16 -11.12
N THR A 839 -11.30 13.44 -11.18
CA THR A 839 -10.78 14.81 -10.97
C THR A 839 -10.07 15.28 -12.22
N ALA A 840 -10.03 16.58 -12.43
CA ALA A 840 -9.51 17.18 -13.64
C ALA A 840 -8.53 18.32 -13.39
N GLY A 841 -7.73 18.62 -14.41
CA GLY A 841 -6.98 19.85 -14.56
C GLY A 841 -7.68 20.82 -15.51
N MET A 842 -7.69 22.12 -15.19
CA MET A 842 -8.28 23.17 -16.03
C MET A 842 -7.39 24.42 -16.10
N ILE A 843 -7.48 25.18 -17.20
CA ILE A 843 -6.76 26.44 -17.40
C ILE A 843 -7.73 27.60 -17.13
N MET A 844 -7.31 28.56 -16.31
CA MET A 844 -8.13 29.72 -15.98
C MET A 844 -8.13 30.74 -17.12
N GLU A 845 -9.30 31.28 -17.48
CA GLU A 845 -9.46 32.24 -18.58
C GLU A 845 -8.61 33.51 -18.38
N LYS A 846 -8.40 33.92 -17.13
CA LYS A 846 -7.64 35.12 -16.76
C LYS A 846 -6.11 34.94 -16.79
N SER A 847 -5.61 33.75 -17.10
CA SER A 847 -4.16 33.52 -17.21
C SER A 847 -3.58 34.27 -18.41
N ASP A 848 -2.44 34.94 -18.21
CA ASP A 848 -1.64 35.51 -19.32
C ASP A 848 -0.65 34.48 -19.90
N LYS A 849 -0.61 33.25 -19.37
CA LYS A 849 0.37 32.18 -19.67
C LYS A 849 -0.27 30.94 -20.30
N LYS A 850 -1.33 31.14 -21.07
CA LYS A 850 -2.19 30.09 -21.66
C LYS A 850 -1.41 29.00 -22.43
N ASP A 851 -0.39 29.36 -23.21
CA ASP A 851 0.41 28.39 -23.95
C ASP A 851 1.31 27.53 -23.04
N ALA A 852 1.91 28.13 -22.02
CA ALA A 852 2.72 27.42 -21.02
C ALA A 852 1.83 26.51 -20.15
N ALA A 853 0.65 26.99 -19.77
CA ALA A 853 -0.37 26.21 -19.07
C ALA A 853 -0.82 24.99 -19.89
N TRP A 854 -1.03 25.15 -21.20
CA TRP A 854 -1.35 24.04 -22.10
C TRP A 854 -0.19 23.05 -22.26
N ALA A 855 1.06 23.54 -22.39
CA ALA A 855 2.24 22.70 -22.42
C ALA A 855 2.36 21.84 -21.15
N PHE A 856 2.12 22.44 -19.98
CA PHE A 856 2.09 21.74 -18.70
C PHE A 856 0.99 20.67 -18.65
N LEU A 857 -0.27 20.99 -19.00
CA LEU A 857 -1.35 19.99 -18.96
C LEU A 857 -1.12 18.82 -19.92
N LYS A 858 -0.54 19.07 -21.11
CA LYS A 858 -0.16 18.00 -22.04
C LYS A 858 0.91 17.08 -21.50
N TRP A 859 1.91 17.66 -20.83
CA TRP A 859 2.99 16.93 -20.17
C TRP A 859 2.45 16.13 -18.99
N TRP A 860 1.74 16.80 -18.09
CA TRP A 860 1.19 16.20 -16.88
C TRP A 860 0.30 14.99 -17.18
N THR A 861 -0.54 15.07 -18.19
CA THR A 861 -1.45 13.99 -18.59
C THR A 861 -0.87 12.99 -19.61
N SER A 862 0.43 13.05 -19.89
CA SER A 862 1.07 12.13 -20.84
C SER A 862 1.26 10.73 -20.25
N ASP A 863 1.34 9.73 -21.13
CA ASP A 863 1.42 8.31 -20.77
C ASP A 863 2.65 8.03 -19.87
N GLU A 864 3.80 8.62 -20.22
CA GLU A 864 5.06 8.49 -19.48
C GLU A 864 4.98 9.14 -18.10
N VAL A 865 4.53 10.40 -18.03
CA VAL A 865 4.45 11.16 -16.78
C VAL A 865 3.44 10.54 -15.83
N GLN A 866 2.28 10.11 -16.33
CA GLN A 866 1.26 9.47 -15.50
C GLN A 866 1.70 8.08 -15.00
N SER A 867 2.34 7.27 -15.84
CA SER A 867 2.88 5.97 -15.42
C SER A 867 3.96 6.14 -14.35
N ARG A 868 4.88 7.09 -14.57
CA ARG A 868 5.97 7.40 -13.64
C ARG A 868 5.44 7.94 -12.33
N TYR A 869 4.53 8.91 -12.38
CA TYR A 869 3.96 9.50 -11.17
C TYR A 869 3.23 8.44 -10.33
N ALA A 870 2.47 7.53 -10.96
CA ALA A 870 1.82 6.45 -10.26
C ALA A 870 2.81 5.47 -9.61
N ALA A 871 3.82 5.04 -10.37
CA ALA A 871 4.87 4.16 -9.87
C ALA A 871 5.65 4.79 -8.71
N ASP A 872 6.01 6.07 -8.82
CA ASP A 872 6.71 6.81 -7.77
C ASP A 872 5.84 6.95 -6.52
N MET A 873 4.54 7.28 -6.68
CA MET A 873 3.61 7.38 -5.54
C MET A 873 3.49 6.05 -4.79
N GLU A 874 3.24 4.94 -5.48
CA GLU A 874 3.14 3.62 -4.84
C GLU A 874 4.48 3.18 -4.24
N SER A 875 5.59 3.46 -4.93
CA SER A 875 6.91 3.09 -4.45
C SER A 875 7.32 3.85 -3.20
N TYR A 876 7.05 5.16 -3.13
CA TYR A 876 7.52 6.01 -2.03
C TYR A 876 6.59 6.00 -0.84
N TYR A 877 5.30 5.89 -1.07
CA TYR A 877 4.29 6.06 -0.04
C TYR A 877 3.45 4.81 0.22
N GLY A 878 3.61 3.77 -0.59
CA GLY A 878 2.86 2.52 -0.47
C GLY A 878 1.62 2.48 -1.36
N ILE A 879 1.03 1.29 -1.47
CA ILE A 879 -0.14 1.02 -2.31
C ILE A 879 -1.39 1.81 -1.88
N GLU A 880 -1.44 2.30 -0.64
CA GLU A 880 -2.48 3.19 -0.14
C GLU A 880 -2.49 4.57 -0.85
N TYR A 881 -1.39 4.94 -1.50
CA TYR A 881 -1.26 6.13 -2.34
C TYR A 881 -1.39 5.83 -3.84
N ARG A 882 -1.90 4.64 -4.20
CA ARG A 882 -2.09 4.24 -5.59
C ARG A 882 -2.80 5.33 -6.40
N TRP A 883 -2.15 5.74 -7.48
CA TRP A 883 -2.64 6.77 -8.38
C TRP A 883 -3.47 6.14 -9.50
N ASN A 884 -4.79 6.26 -9.43
CA ASN A 884 -5.68 5.70 -10.45
C ASN A 884 -5.81 6.64 -11.66
N THR A 885 -4.76 6.68 -12.49
CA THR A 885 -4.68 7.60 -13.63
C THR A 885 -5.87 7.46 -14.60
N ALA A 886 -6.37 8.59 -15.10
CA ALA A 886 -7.38 8.60 -16.16
C ALA A 886 -6.81 8.30 -17.55
N ASN A 887 -5.48 8.34 -17.70
CA ASN A 887 -4.83 8.03 -18.97
C ASN A 887 -4.88 6.52 -19.22
N VAL A 888 -5.59 6.10 -20.28
CA VAL A 888 -5.85 4.69 -20.59
C VAL A 888 -4.58 3.90 -20.87
N ASN A 889 -3.55 4.52 -21.46
CA ASN A 889 -2.29 3.85 -21.76
C ASN A 889 -1.44 3.71 -20.49
N ALA A 890 -1.39 4.76 -19.66
CA ALA A 890 -0.71 4.69 -18.37
C ALA A 890 -1.39 3.66 -17.46
N MET A 891 -2.72 3.59 -17.41
CA MET A 891 -3.44 2.57 -16.62
C MET A 891 -3.02 1.13 -16.99
N LYS A 892 -2.63 0.86 -18.24
CA LYS A 892 -2.15 -0.46 -18.69
C LYS A 892 -0.79 -0.84 -18.08
N SER A 893 0.04 0.14 -17.69
CA SER A 893 1.38 -0.10 -17.14
C SER A 893 1.41 -0.31 -15.62
N HIS A 894 0.27 -0.16 -14.93
CA HIS A 894 0.18 -0.30 -13.48
C HIS A 894 0.11 -1.78 -13.08
N SER A 895 0.75 -2.14 -11.96
CA SER A 895 0.82 -3.49 -11.41
C SER A 895 -0.50 -3.94 -10.74
N TRP A 896 -1.56 -4.12 -11.52
CA TRP A 896 -2.80 -4.74 -11.07
C TRP A 896 -2.70 -6.27 -11.18
N PRO A 897 -3.27 -7.04 -10.24
CA PRO A 897 -3.49 -8.47 -10.46
C PRO A 897 -4.26 -8.69 -11.76
N SER A 898 -3.88 -9.70 -12.55
CA SER A 898 -4.40 -9.90 -13.92
C SER A 898 -5.94 -10.04 -13.95
N ASP A 899 -6.51 -10.77 -13.00
CA ASP A 899 -7.97 -10.96 -12.87
C ASP A 899 -8.69 -9.65 -12.51
N ASP A 900 -8.13 -8.86 -11.60
CA ASP A 900 -8.71 -7.57 -11.18
C ASP A 900 -8.65 -6.57 -12.33
N LEU A 901 -7.54 -6.51 -13.06
CA LEU A 901 -7.39 -5.66 -14.24
C LEU A 901 -8.42 -6.00 -15.32
N LYS A 902 -8.74 -7.28 -15.50
CA LYS A 902 -9.78 -7.73 -16.42
C LYS A 902 -11.15 -7.21 -16.01
N ALA A 903 -11.51 -7.32 -14.73
CA ALA A 903 -12.78 -6.78 -14.20
C ALA A 903 -12.84 -5.24 -14.31
N ILE A 904 -11.74 -4.54 -13.99
CA ILE A 904 -11.62 -3.09 -14.12
C ILE A 904 -11.82 -2.66 -15.57
N ARG A 905 -11.09 -3.27 -16.52
CA ARG A 905 -11.19 -2.95 -17.96
C ARG A 905 -12.59 -3.21 -18.49
N GLU A 906 -13.17 -4.34 -18.11
CA GLU A 906 -14.54 -4.69 -18.48
C GLU A 906 -15.52 -3.64 -17.96
N GLN A 907 -15.44 -3.24 -16.69
CA GLN A 907 -16.37 -2.25 -16.16
C GLN A 907 -16.16 -0.85 -16.74
N THR A 908 -14.92 -0.40 -16.84
CA THR A 908 -14.57 0.94 -17.35
C THR A 908 -14.87 1.13 -18.83
N ARG A 909 -14.97 0.04 -19.62
CA ARG A 909 -15.46 0.10 -21.01
C ARG A 909 -16.89 0.67 -21.08
N TRP A 910 -17.68 0.46 -20.03
CA TRP A 910 -19.05 0.95 -19.89
C TRP A 910 -19.15 2.30 -19.17
N ALA A 911 -18.05 3.03 -19.02
CA ALA A 911 -18.07 4.33 -18.37
C ALA A 911 -18.96 5.33 -19.13
N LYS A 912 -19.88 5.98 -18.42
CA LYS A 912 -20.73 7.05 -18.94
C LYS A 912 -21.09 8.02 -17.83
N ASN A 913 -20.36 9.13 -17.74
CA ASN A 913 -20.65 10.16 -16.77
C ASN A 913 -21.86 11.01 -17.18
N MET A 914 -22.51 11.62 -16.20
CA MET A 914 -23.60 12.56 -16.44
C MET A 914 -23.05 13.90 -16.93
N PRO A 915 -23.69 14.56 -17.90
CA PRO A 915 -23.25 15.86 -18.36
C PRO A 915 -23.65 16.94 -17.35
N ASN A 916 -22.82 17.97 -17.22
CA ASN A 916 -23.09 19.10 -16.34
C ASN A 916 -23.82 20.21 -17.12
N VAL A 917 -25.14 20.29 -16.93
CA VAL A 917 -26.03 21.27 -17.59
C VAL A 917 -26.51 22.33 -16.59
N PRO A 918 -27.02 23.49 -17.04
CA PRO A 918 -27.57 24.50 -16.14
C PRO A 918 -28.68 23.92 -15.23
N GLY A 919 -28.41 23.86 -13.92
CA GLY A 919 -29.32 23.25 -12.94
C GLY A 919 -28.92 21.84 -12.49
N TYR A 920 -27.81 21.27 -12.99
CA TYR A 920 -27.40 19.88 -12.68
C TYR A 920 -27.28 19.56 -11.18
N TYR A 921 -26.81 20.52 -10.38
CA TYR A 921 -26.64 20.37 -8.92
C TYR A 921 -27.96 20.05 -8.19
N PHE A 922 -29.10 20.27 -8.84
CA PHE A 922 -30.43 19.99 -8.32
C PHE A 922 -30.83 18.51 -8.50
N LEU A 923 -30.26 17.82 -9.50
CA LEU A 923 -30.64 16.45 -9.88
C LEU A 923 -30.53 15.46 -8.72
N GLY A 924 -29.34 15.34 -8.10
CA GLY A 924 -29.13 14.37 -7.03
C GLY A 924 -30.10 14.58 -5.86
N ARG A 925 -30.35 15.83 -5.49
CA ARG A 925 -31.30 16.15 -4.41
C ARG A 925 -32.74 15.76 -4.76
N GLU A 926 -33.20 16.03 -5.98
CA GLU A 926 -34.57 15.65 -6.37
C GLU A 926 -34.72 14.13 -6.44
N MET A 927 -33.67 13.41 -6.84
CA MET A 927 -33.65 11.93 -6.78
C MET A 927 -33.70 11.42 -5.34
N ASP A 928 -32.96 12.02 -4.41
CA ASP A 928 -33.05 11.70 -2.98
C ASP A 928 -34.46 11.93 -2.43
N PHE A 929 -35.10 13.04 -2.80
CA PHE A 929 -36.47 13.34 -2.38
C PHE A 929 -37.47 12.34 -2.96
N ALA A 930 -37.38 12.00 -4.25
CA ALA A 930 -38.25 10.99 -4.86
C ALA A 930 -38.07 9.63 -4.20
N TRP A 931 -36.81 9.23 -3.97
CA TRP A 931 -36.49 7.96 -3.33
C TRP A 931 -37.05 7.90 -1.90
N ASN A 932 -36.83 8.95 -1.09
CA ASN A 932 -37.33 8.99 0.29
C ASN A 932 -38.88 8.92 0.33
N LYS A 933 -39.57 9.63 -0.57
CA LYS A 933 -41.03 9.55 -0.71
C LYS A 933 -41.51 8.15 -1.05
N THR A 934 -40.80 7.45 -1.92
CA THR A 934 -41.18 6.10 -2.33
C THR A 934 -40.90 5.07 -1.25
N VAL A 935 -39.69 5.08 -0.70
CA VAL A 935 -39.21 4.04 0.23
C VAL A 935 -39.71 4.25 1.66
N PHE A 936 -39.78 5.49 2.15
CA PHE A 936 -40.24 5.78 3.52
C PHE A 936 -41.72 6.16 3.59
N ASP A 937 -42.19 7.01 2.68
CA ASP A 937 -43.57 7.54 2.74
C ASP A 937 -44.59 6.65 1.98
N GLY A 938 -44.11 5.64 1.25
CA GLY A 938 -44.96 4.71 0.49
C GLY A 938 -45.70 5.34 -0.69
N ILE A 939 -45.21 6.49 -1.17
CA ILE A 939 -45.76 7.16 -2.37
C ILE A 939 -45.39 6.33 -3.61
N PRO A 940 -46.30 6.11 -4.58
CA PRO A 940 -45.98 5.39 -5.80
C PRO A 940 -44.73 5.94 -6.51
N ALA A 941 -43.91 5.04 -7.05
CA ALA A 941 -42.63 5.38 -7.65
C ALA A 941 -42.78 6.38 -8.81
N ASP A 942 -43.77 6.17 -9.68
CA ASP A 942 -44.03 7.07 -10.83
C ASP A 942 -44.43 8.48 -10.38
N GLU A 943 -45.27 8.60 -9.35
CA GLU A 943 -45.70 9.90 -8.81
C GLU A 943 -44.52 10.66 -8.21
N SER A 944 -43.67 9.98 -7.43
CA SER A 944 -42.47 10.56 -6.84
C SER A 944 -41.47 11.03 -7.90
N LEU A 945 -41.26 10.24 -8.96
CA LEU A 945 -40.34 10.55 -10.05
C LEU A 945 -40.87 11.69 -10.95
N GLU A 946 -42.17 11.73 -11.22
CA GLU A 946 -42.79 12.81 -11.99
C GLU A 946 -42.59 14.14 -11.27
N GLU A 947 -42.84 14.20 -9.97
CA GLU A 947 -42.64 15.42 -9.17
C GLU A 947 -41.18 15.89 -9.19
N ALA A 948 -40.24 14.98 -8.99
CA ALA A 948 -38.80 15.27 -9.07
C ALA A 948 -38.39 15.78 -10.46
N SER A 949 -38.90 15.16 -11.53
CA SER A 949 -38.64 15.58 -12.91
C SER A 949 -39.16 16.99 -13.20
N LEU A 950 -40.39 17.31 -12.74
CA LEU A 950 -40.98 18.64 -12.89
C LEU A 950 -40.22 19.70 -12.07
N SER A 951 -39.80 19.35 -10.86
CA SER A 951 -38.99 20.21 -9.98
C SER A 951 -37.63 20.53 -10.61
N LEU A 952 -36.92 19.51 -11.10
CA LEU A 952 -35.66 19.66 -11.83
C LEU A 952 -35.83 20.53 -13.08
N GLN A 953 -36.86 20.27 -13.90
CA GLN A 953 -37.14 21.03 -15.11
C GLN A 953 -37.34 22.54 -14.81
N ARG A 954 -38.08 22.88 -13.75
CA ARG A 954 -38.29 24.27 -13.34
C ARG A 954 -36.98 24.96 -12.96
N GLU A 955 -36.09 24.26 -12.25
CA GLU A 955 -34.79 24.79 -11.89
C GLU A 955 -33.89 24.97 -13.12
N MET A 956 -33.85 23.98 -14.02
CA MET A 956 -33.09 24.05 -15.27
C MET A 956 -33.51 25.28 -16.08
N GLU A 957 -34.82 25.48 -16.28
CA GLU A 957 -35.34 26.65 -16.98
C GLU A 957 -34.97 27.96 -16.30
N ARG A 958 -35.00 28.00 -14.96
CA ARG A 958 -34.58 29.18 -14.20
C ARG A 958 -33.10 29.49 -14.44
N ARG A 959 -32.23 28.49 -14.46
CA ARG A 959 -30.80 28.66 -14.71
C ARG A 959 -30.50 29.03 -16.16
N GLN A 960 -31.18 28.40 -17.12
CA GLN A 960 -31.07 28.76 -18.53
C GLN A 960 -31.46 30.24 -18.78
N ARG A 961 -32.50 30.75 -18.09
CA ARG A 961 -32.86 32.18 -18.13
C ARG A 961 -31.79 33.06 -17.50
N ASN A 962 -31.26 32.69 -16.33
CA ASN A 962 -30.22 33.46 -15.64
C ASN A 962 -28.93 33.59 -16.47
N PHE A 963 -28.56 32.55 -17.22
CA PHE A 963 -27.38 32.54 -18.08
C PHE A 963 -27.66 33.02 -19.51
N GLY A 964 -28.91 33.34 -19.86
CA GLY A 964 -29.25 33.84 -21.21
C GLY A 964 -29.12 32.80 -22.33
N ILE A 965 -29.19 31.51 -22.01
CA ILE A 965 -29.00 30.37 -22.94
C ILE A 965 -30.29 29.57 -23.16
N SER A 966 -31.44 30.20 -22.95
CA SER A 966 -32.75 29.55 -23.15
C SER A 966 -32.94 29.18 -24.62
N GLY A 967 -33.10 27.88 -24.91
CA GLY A 967 -33.24 27.37 -26.27
C GLY A 967 -31.93 27.12 -27.02
N THR A 968 -30.76 27.31 -26.38
CA THR A 968 -29.44 26.99 -26.95
C THR A 968 -29.16 25.49 -26.82
N ASP A 969 -28.78 24.83 -27.91
CA ASP A 969 -28.30 23.44 -27.88
C ASP A 969 -26.89 23.42 -27.26
N LEU A 970 -26.73 22.70 -26.15
CA LEU A 970 -25.44 22.58 -25.45
C LEU A 970 -24.51 21.54 -26.08
N HIS A 971 -24.94 20.88 -27.15
CA HIS A 971 -24.17 19.88 -27.89
C HIS A 971 -23.58 18.79 -26.98
N ILE A 972 -24.44 18.18 -26.14
CA ILE A 972 -24.00 17.17 -25.19
C ILE A 972 -23.49 15.94 -25.95
N PRO A 973 -22.24 15.49 -25.69
CA PRO A 973 -21.73 14.25 -26.27
C PRO A 973 -22.63 13.06 -25.95
N GLN A 974 -23.00 12.30 -26.99
CA GLN A 974 -23.82 11.10 -26.86
C GLN A 974 -22.92 9.86 -26.85
N ILE A 975 -22.99 9.09 -25.76
CA ILE A 975 -22.24 7.86 -25.58
C ILE A 975 -23.21 6.70 -25.74
N THR A 976 -23.07 5.97 -26.85
CA THR A 976 -24.00 4.92 -27.29
C THR A 976 -23.33 3.55 -27.51
N LYS A 977 -21.99 3.50 -27.41
CA LYS A 977 -21.19 2.28 -27.55
C LYS A 977 -20.12 2.24 -26.47
N PRO A 978 -19.81 1.05 -25.92
CA PRO A 978 -18.72 0.90 -24.98
C PRO A 978 -17.39 1.34 -25.60
N PHE A 979 -16.45 1.74 -24.74
CA PHE A 979 -15.10 2.06 -25.14
C PHE A 979 -14.31 0.79 -25.48
N GLU A 980 -13.58 0.83 -26.59
CA GLU A 980 -12.73 -0.28 -27.04
C GLU A 980 -11.27 0.01 -26.67
N TRP A 981 -10.63 -0.90 -25.92
CA TRP A 981 -9.32 -0.64 -25.30
C TRP A 981 -8.10 -0.80 -26.24
N GLU A 982 -8.17 -1.66 -27.28
CA GLU A 982 -7.05 -2.21 -28.08
C GLU A 982 -5.90 -2.84 -27.22
N ASP A 983 -5.43 -4.10 -27.33
CA ASP A 983 -5.55 -5.18 -28.31
C ASP A 983 -6.57 -6.28 -27.92
N SER A 984 -7.71 -6.28 -28.59
CA SER A 984 -8.58 -7.46 -28.73
C SER A 984 -8.76 -7.73 -30.21
N LYS A 985 -7.65 -8.08 -30.89
CA LYS A 985 -7.77 -8.94 -32.06
C LYS A 985 -7.79 -10.39 -31.56
N PRO A 986 -8.72 -11.20 -32.07
CA PRO A 986 -8.95 -12.56 -31.59
C PRO A 986 -7.71 -13.45 -31.72
#